data_AF-A0A7S2FMD4-F1
#
_entry.id   AF-A0A7S2FMD4-F1
#
_cell.length_a   1.000
_cell.length_b   1.000
_cell.length_c   1.000
_cell.angle_alpha   90.00
_cell.angle_beta   90.00
_cell.angle_gamma   90.00
#
_symmetry.space_group_name_H-M   'P 1'
#
loop_
_entity.id
_entity.type
_entity.pdbx_description
1 polymer ?
#
loop_
_entity_poly.entity_id
_entity_poly.type
_entity_poly.pdbx_seq_one_letter_code
_entity_poly.pdbx_strand_id
1 'polypeptide(L)'
;SQSNLRSAQSLRDLLSRLGKLNRDVIASMRGIPSEFICPITTERMVDPVITADGHTYEREGIEDWFATGQRTSPITNEPLVSTVLRPNTALKAKIANTVECDMSLFMETVILDLMFNLNLEPSVLQDLAMIVAGKSPTATDAAQHRYFEGVLPTESGKIALLRELLRVPQAVQIAAVNFQLANDLGAIVQSSGFLDTTMSVIYASVIEESLEQNFAPEEVNLNALAVSLQGISGSDAMAALQEVAKVRRVLTAFSRLIGGNAGDQALAPEALAAESGRVAPLLMGSGGMVRSVRMFFLKQLERNHGVSFVRSVLQQPPLSESAWVADWRDSSDTGFIRFLGHNALPRLNPLASLPAYAEARAVVSAFLASGNTSELDIGIVALRDGRGPAATKAALVAALFYEVYLLAVLPSQGSSVETQAEALRLWLRTSPTIASFIPTPELHILNLFAGQPVAATAAAATEEGSQGIESAAQAVRLSPASTPERILQVQWLAHFAAVSLAASSDSPLSFFRTVMVDPGSLAGSWMPTMPEDVLKMAQDVMGGRWYRCPNGHPFYVDLCGRPTQINKCAECGSEIGGTDHNLLSGNQDIGNVGEDLYQKTVLDDQSEPNYCVRSVDEEEKDQFYSVRTLNPTSHRTIQWILHSAMVVGHAAAGAAWDSAAAPVVNSSYADTTVAGGLGAYATLHWHSNWCTLKKLTDRNADDVAVLLHLVLLSCGPSTQVEDDPPAGALQEATAATAA
;
A
#
# COMPACT_ATOMS: atom_id res chain seq x y z
N SER A 1 10.43 -43.40 -2.16
CA SER A 1 10.39 -43.43 -3.65
C SER A 1 8.95 -43.25 -4.10
N GLN A 2 8.71 -42.55 -5.22
CA GLN A 2 7.35 -42.37 -5.79
C GLN A 2 6.64 -43.71 -6.04
N SER A 3 7.38 -44.81 -6.24
CA SER A 3 6.85 -46.16 -6.40
C SER A 3 5.99 -46.68 -5.24
N ASN A 4 6.17 -46.14 -4.01
CA ASN A 4 5.48 -46.61 -2.81
C ASN A 4 4.18 -45.83 -2.49
N LEU A 5 3.85 -44.78 -3.26
CA LEU A 5 2.70 -43.90 -3.04
C LEU A 5 1.56 -44.20 -4.03
N ARG A 6 1.19 -45.48 -4.17
CA ARG A 6 0.20 -45.95 -5.16
C ARG A 6 -1.20 -46.21 -4.59
N SER A 7 -1.42 -46.02 -3.29
CA SER A 7 -2.71 -46.26 -2.64
C SER A 7 -3.12 -45.07 -1.76
N ALA A 8 -4.43 -44.81 -1.64
CA ALA A 8 -4.96 -43.81 -0.71
C ALA A 8 -4.40 -43.98 0.72
N GLN A 9 -4.27 -45.22 1.21
CA GLN A 9 -3.74 -45.46 2.55
C GLN A 9 -2.29 -44.97 2.70
N SER A 10 -1.44 -45.26 1.72
CA SER A 10 -0.04 -44.79 1.74
C SER A 10 0.08 -43.26 1.69
N LEU A 11 -0.84 -42.59 0.99
CA LEU A 11 -0.90 -41.13 0.89
C LEU A 11 -1.43 -40.49 2.19
N ARG A 12 -2.43 -41.09 2.83
CA ARG A 12 -2.93 -40.66 4.15
C ARG A 12 -1.90 -40.85 5.24
N ASP A 13 -1.20 -41.98 5.25
CA ASP A 13 -0.11 -42.23 6.20
C ASP A 13 1.02 -41.20 6.02
N LEU A 14 1.32 -40.80 4.78
CA LEU A 14 2.26 -39.72 4.49
C LEU A 14 1.77 -38.38 5.06
N LEU A 15 0.53 -37.98 4.76
CA LEU A 15 -0.08 -36.75 5.30
C LEU A 15 -0.04 -36.73 6.83
N SER A 16 -0.34 -37.84 7.48
CA SER A 16 -0.30 -37.98 8.93
C SER A 16 1.11 -37.80 9.51
N ARG A 17 2.12 -38.45 8.92
CA ARG A 17 3.52 -38.32 9.34
C ARG A 17 4.04 -36.89 9.17
N LEU A 18 3.65 -36.25 8.08
CA LEU A 18 4.01 -34.88 7.77
C LEU A 18 3.35 -33.88 8.73
N GLY A 19 2.07 -34.04 9.03
CA GLY A 19 1.37 -33.23 10.03
C GLY A 19 2.00 -33.34 11.42
N LYS A 20 2.50 -34.53 11.79
CA LYS A 20 3.28 -34.73 13.01
C LYS A 20 4.62 -33.98 12.98
N LEU A 21 5.41 -34.14 11.92
CA LEU A 21 6.70 -33.47 11.77
C LEU A 21 6.54 -31.95 11.87
N ASN A 22 5.50 -31.38 11.25
CA ASN A 22 5.24 -29.95 11.31
C ASN A 22 4.95 -29.46 12.74
N ARG A 23 4.13 -30.19 13.51
CA ARG A 23 3.90 -29.86 14.93
C ARG A 23 5.20 -29.89 15.74
N ASP A 24 6.04 -30.91 15.51
CA ASP A 24 7.31 -31.08 16.22
C ASP A 24 8.29 -29.92 15.89
N VAL A 25 8.36 -29.52 14.62
CA VAL A 25 9.17 -28.37 14.16
C VAL A 25 8.66 -27.06 14.75
N ILE A 26 7.35 -26.83 14.79
CA ILE A 26 6.78 -25.61 15.37
C ILE A 26 7.02 -25.54 16.88
N ALA A 27 6.82 -26.65 17.59
CA ALA A 27 7.14 -26.74 19.01
C ALA A 27 8.61 -26.40 19.28
N SER A 28 9.52 -26.84 18.40
CA SER A 28 10.95 -26.55 18.48
C SER A 28 11.33 -25.13 18.05
N MET A 29 10.71 -24.55 17.02
CA MET A 29 11.11 -23.27 16.41
C MET A 29 10.46 -22.05 17.05
N ARG A 30 9.29 -22.20 17.69
CA ARG A 30 8.51 -21.06 18.21
C ARG A 30 8.46 -20.91 19.71
N GLY A 31 9.08 -21.80 20.48
CA GLY A 31 9.10 -21.71 21.94
C GLY A 31 7.70 -21.62 22.53
N ILE A 32 6.81 -22.57 22.18
CA ILE A 32 5.46 -22.66 22.75
C ILE A 32 5.59 -22.56 24.28
N PRO A 33 4.95 -21.57 24.92
CA PRO A 33 5.09 -21.37 26.36
C PRO A 33 4.70 -22.65 27.10
N SER A 34 5.54 -23.08 28.05
CA SER A 34 5.30 -24.30 28.83
C SER A 34 3.96 -24.30 29.57
N GLU A 35 3.40 -23.12 29.83
CA GLU A 35 2.05 -22.92 30.39
C GLU A 35 0.91 -23.45 29.50
N PHE A 36 1.14 -23.73 28.21
CA PHE A 36 0.11 -24.30 27.31
C PHE A 36 0.13 -25.82 27.27
N ILE A 37 1.15 -26.45 27.86
CA ILE A 37 1.36 -27.90 27.82
C ILE A 37 0.89 -28.51 29.13
N CYS A 38 0.09 -29.57 29.03
CA CYS A 38 -0.38 -30.33 30.16
C CYS A 38 0.79 -31.12 30.78
N PRO A 39 1.03 -30.99 32.10
CA PRO A 39 2.11 -31.73 32.78
C PRO A 39 1.91 -33.25 32.84
N ILE A 40 0.67 -33.75 32.69
CA ILE A 40 0.36 -35.20 32.71
C ILE A 40 0.48 -35.80 31.32
N THR A 41 -0.24 -35.22 30.35
CA THR A 41 -0.29 -35.76 28.99
C THR A 41 0.93 -35.35 28.16
N THR A 42 1.69 -34.35 28.61
CA THR A 42 2.81 -33.73 27.89
C THR A 42 2.41 -33.13 26.53
N GLU A 43 1.11 -32.90 26.32
CA GLU A 43 0.52 -32.36 25.10
C GLU A 43 -0.12 -30.99 25.36
N ARG A 44 -0.39 -30.22 24.30
CA ARG A 44 -1.09 -28.93 24.42
C ARG A 44 -2.51 -29.14 24.96
N MET A 45 -2.89 -28.36 25.98
CA MET A 45 -4.21 -28.44 26.59
C MET A 45 -5.32 -27.96 25.63
N VAL A 46 -6.39 -28.74 25.50
CA VAL A 46 -7.62 -28.45 24.76
C VAL A 46 -8.72 -28.04 25.73
N ASP A 47 -8.86 -28.74 26.87
CA ASP A 47 -9.75 -28.35 27.94
C ASP A 47 -8.99 -28.14 29.27
N PRO A 48 -8.25 -27.01 29.39
CA PRO A 48 -7.44 -26.75 30.58
C PRO A 48 -8.34 -26.59 31.82
N VAL A 49 -8.07 -27.38 32.85
CA VAL A 49 -8.73 -27.36 34.16
C VAL A 49 -7.74 -27.17 35.30
N ILE A 50 -8.16 -26.42 36.31
CA ILE A 50 -7.38 -26.05 37.48
C ILE A 50 -7.76 -26.96 38.65
N THR A 51 -6.76 -27.54 39.31
CA THR A 51 -6.89 -28.28 40.57
C THR A 51 -6.82 -27.35 41.79
N ALA A 52 -7.14 -27.85 43.00
CA ALA A 52 -7.23 -27.02 44.21
C ALA A 52 -5.94 -26.30 44.62
N ASP A 53 -4.78 -26.77 44.13
CA ASP A 53 -3.45 -26.19 44.33
C ASP A 53 -3.06 -25.16 43.26
N GLY A 54 -3.94 -24.85 42.30
CA GLY A 54 -3.75 -23.79 41.31
C GLY A 54 -3.03 -24.22 40.02
N HIS A 55 -2.60 -25.47 39.90
CA HIS A 55 -2.00 -26.00 38.67
C HIS A 55 -3.06 -26.36 37.64
N THR A 56 -2.70 -26.23 36.36
CA THR A 56 -3.62 -26.48 35.23
C THR A 56 -3.20 -27.74 34.46
N TYR A 57 -4.17 -28.56 34.11
CA TYR A 57 -4.00 -29.83 33.40
C TYR A 57 -5.04 -29.97 32.29
N GLU A 58 -4.80 -30.88 31.37
CA GLU A 58 -5.86 -31.39 30.49
C GLU A 58 -6.89 -32.15 31.32
N ARG A 59 -8.19 -31.91 31.06
CA ARG A 59 -9.28 -32.51 31.84
C ARG A 59 -9.18 -34.02 31.88
N GLU A 60 -9.09 -34.65 30.71
CA GLU A 60 -9.03 -36.10 30.60
C GLU A 60 -7.84 -36.67 31.38
N GLY A 61 -6.66 -36.03 31.25
CA GLY A 61 -5.45 -36.46 31.95
C GLY A 61 -5.55 -36.41 33.48
N ILE A 62 -6.15 -35.37 34.05
CA ILE A 62 -6.29 -35.26 35.51
C ILE A 62 -7.45 -36.11 36.05
N GLU A 63 -8.52 -36.30 35.26
CA GLU A 63 -9.62 -37.20 35.61
C GLU A 63 -9.14 -38.66 35.64
N ASP A 64 -8.32 -39.08 34.67
CA ASP A 64 -7.67 -40.40 34.66
C ASP A 64 -6.71 -40.57 35.83
N TRP A 65 -5.91 -39.54 36.14
CA TRP A 65 -5.05 -39.54 37.31
C TRP A 65 -5.85 -39.83 38.59
N PHE A 66 -7.00 -39.19 38.78
CA PHE A 66 -7.88 -39.46 39.91
C PHE A 66 -8.59 -40.81 39.84
N ALA A 67 -8.88 -41.32 38.64
CA ALA A 67 -9.50 -42.62 38.44
C ALA A 67 -8.57 -43.77 38.88
N THR A 68 -7.25 -43.60 38.79
CA THR A 68 -6.26 -44.57 39.31
C THR A 68 -6.15 -44.62 40.84
N GLY A 69 -6.95 -43.83 41.55
CA GLY A 69 -6.96 -43.77 43.02
C GLY A 69 -6.00 -42.73 43.61
N GLN A 70 -5.23 -42.03 42.78
CA GLN A 70 -4.36 -40.94 43.23
C GLN A 70 -5.19 -39.75 43.70
N ARG A 71 -4.74 -39.11 44.79
CA ARG A 71 -5.35 -37.91 45.38
C ARG A 71 -4.32 -36.80 45.66
N THR A 72 -3.19 -36.88 44.97
CA THR A 72 -2.09 -35.92 45.04
C THR A 72 -2.02 -35.08 43.77
N SER A 73 -1.37 -33.92 43.86
CA SER A 73 -1.05 -33.10 42.70
C SER A 73 -0.01 -33.81 41.82
N PRO A 74 -0.25 -33.98 40.52
CA PRO A 74 0.73 -34.57 39.60
C PRO A 74 2.08 -33.84 39.53
N ILE A 75 2.11 -32.54 39.86
CA ILE A 75 3.33 -31.72 39.80
C ILE A 75 4.07 -31.72 41.14
N THR A 76 3.38 -31.44 42.24
CA THR A 76 4.02 -31.27 43.55
C THR A 76 4.04 -32.55 44.38
N ASN A 77 3.28 -33.56 43.97
CA ASN A 77 3.05 -34.81 44.68
C ASN A 77 2.44 -34.65 46.09
N GLU A 78 1.96 -33.45 46.43
CA GLU A 78 1.29 -33.14 47.70
C GLU A 78 -0.19 -33.53 47.65
N PRO A 79 -0.81 -33.90 48.79
CA PRO A 79 -2.24 -34.21 48.85
C PRO A 79 -3.11 -33.01 48.44
N LEU A 80 -4.06 -33.24 47.52
CA LEU A 80 -5.01 -32.21 47.11
C LEU A 80 -6.15 -32.11 48.12
N VAL A 81 -6.47 -30.89 48.53
CA VAL A 81 -7.58 -30.59 49.46
C VAL A 81 -8.94 -30.92 48.84
N SER A 82 -9.03 -30.97 47.50
CA SER A 82 -10.23 -31.34 46.75
C SER A 82 -9.85 -31.83 45.35
N THR A 83 -10.60 -32.80 44.83
CA THR A 83 -10.50 -33.29 43.44
C THR A 83 -11.48 -32.57 42.49
N VAL A 84 -12.18 -31.54 42.98
CA VAL A 84 -13.08 -30.74 42.14
C VAL A 84 -12.27 -29.89 41.16
N LEU A 85 -12.51 -30.08 39.87
CA LEU A 85 -11.82 -29.40 38.78
C LEU A 85 -12.56 -28.12 38.38
N ARG A 86 -11.83 -27.01 38.26
CA ARG A 86 -12.36 -25.72 37.80
C ARG A 86 -11.91 -25.42 36.37
N PRO A 87 -12.79 -25.06 35.41
CA PRO A 87 -12.36 -24.69 34.06
C PRO A 87 -11.43 -23.46 34.06
N ASN A 88 -10.30 -23.53 33.35
CA ASN A 88 -9.41 -22.39 33.12
C ASN A 88 -9.80 -21.66 31.82
N THR A 89 -10.90 -20.91 31.85
CA THR A 89 -11.44 -20.24 30.66
C THR A 89 -10.49 -19.18 30.08
N ALA A 90 -9.71 -18.51 30.93
CA ALA A 90 -8.72 -17.51 30.51
C ALA A 90 -7.56 -18.15 29.73
N LEU A 91 -6.98 -19.25 30.24
CA LEU A 91 -5.94 -19.99 29.52
C LEU A 91 -6.50 -20.63 28.25
N LYS A 92 -7.73 -21.17 28.30
CA LYS A 92 -8.42 -21.69 27.12
C LYS A 92 -8.57 -20.63 26.03
N ALA A 93 -8.96 -19.41 26.39
CA ALA A 93 -9.05 -18.27 25.47
C ALA A 93 -7.66 -17.83 24.95
N LYS A 94 -6.64 -17.79 25.81
CA LYS A 94 -5.27 -17.45 25.42
C LYS A 94 -4.67 -18.49 24.46
N ILE A 95 -4.88 -19.78 24.74
CA ILE A 95 -4.51 -20.92 23.90
C ILE A 95 -5.24 -20.84 22.54
N ALA A 96 -6.53 -20.49 22.54
CA ALA A 96 -7.33 -20.31 21.32
C ALA A 96 -6.85 -19.11 20.48
N ASN A 97 -6.46 -18.01 21.13
CA ASN A 97 -5.95 -16.80 20.47
C ASN A 97 -4.47 -16.91 20.04
N THR A 98 -3.74 -17.96 20.45
CA THR A 98 -2.32 -18.16 20.10
C THR A 98 -2.13 -19.18 18.96
N VAL A 99 -3.02 -19.20 17.97
CA VAL A 99 -2.90 -20.09 16.80
C VAL A 99 -2.74 -19.28 15.53
N GLU A 100 -1.49 -18.97 15.21
CA GLU A 100 -1.07 -18.96 13.81
C GLU A 100 -0.02 -20.04 13.68
N CYS A 101 -0.40 -21.23 13.24
CA CYS A 101 0.55 -22.18 12.70
C CYS A 101 0.98 -21.60 11.34
N ASP A 102 2.26 -21.29 11.12
CA ASP A 102 2.72 -20.93 9.77
C ASP A 102 2.95 -22.22 8.99
N MET A 103 1.84 -22.76 8.49
CA MET A 103 1.79 -23.87 7.54
C MET A 103 2.27 -23.46 6.16
N SER A 104 2.59 -22.18 5.89
CA SER A 104 2.80 -21.69 4.52
C SER A 104 3.95 -22.43 3.84
N LEU A 105 5.06 -22.66 4.55
CA LEU A 105 6.22 -23.40 4.02
C LEU A 105 5.90 -24.89 3.79
N PHE A 106 5.12 -25.52 4.67
CA PHE A 106 4.71 -26.92 4.53
C PHE A 106 3.71 -27.11 3.37
N MET A 107 2.74 -26.20 3.27
CA MET A 107 1.76 -26.17 2.19
C MET A 107 2.46 -25.98 0.85
N GLU A 108 3.30 -24.96 0.71
CA GLU A 108 4.01 -24.64 -0.53
C GLU A 108 4.96 -25.77 -0.96
N THR A 109 5.86 -26.21 -0.09
CA THR A 109 6.92 -27.15 -0.51
C THR A 109 6.49 -28.61 -0.52
N VAL A 110 5.50 -29.02 0.28
CA VAL A 110 5.15 -30.45 0.42
C VAL A 110 3.82 -30.78 -0.25
N ILE A 111 2.77 -29.99 -0.01
CA ILE A 111 1.48 -30.30 -0.65
C ILE A 111 1.48 -29.82 -2.09
N LEU A 112 1.78 -28.53 -2.35
CA LEU A 112 1.74 -27.98 -3.70
C LEU A 112 2.86 -28.57 -4.57
N ASP A 113 4.13 -28.53 -4.12
CA ASP A 113 5.26 -28.98 -4.95
C ASP A 113 5.46 -30.51 -4.99
N LEU A 114 5.16 -31.26 -3.94
CA LEU A 114 5.45 -32.71 -3.92
C LEU A 114 4.22 -33.56 -4.21
N MET A 115 3.06 -33.26 -3.60
CA MET A 115 1.88 -34.11 -3.70
C MET A 115 1.08 -33.91 -4.99
N PHE A 116 0.87 -32.67 -5.45
CA PHE A 116 0.16 -32.44 -6.72
C PHE A 116 0.97 -32.86 -7.96
N ASN A 117 2.27 -33.11 -7.80
CA ASN A 117 3.09 -33.80 -8.79
C ASN A 117 2.85 -35.33 -8.85
N LEU A 118 2.02 -35.89 -7.96
CA LEU A 118 1.59 -37.29 -7.98
C LEU A 118 0.19 -37.41 -8.62
N ASN A 119 -0.10 -38.57 -9.21
CA ASN A 119 -1.47 -38.89 -9.62
C ASN A 119 -2.31 -39.30 -8.40
N LEU A 120 -2.93 -38.32 -7.75
CA LEU A 120 -3.69 -38.53 -6.52
C LEU A 120 -5.01 -39.27 -6.76
N GLU A 121 -5.34 -40.21 -5.86
CA GLU A 121 -6.64 -40.89 -5.90
C GLU A 121 -7.79 -39.94 -5.48
N PRO A 122 -9.01 -40.12 -6.03
CA PRO A 122 -10.15 -39.25 -5.73
C PRO A 122 -10.45 -39.08 -4.24
N SER A 123 -10.26 -40.13 -3.44
CA SER A 123 -10.51 -40.10 -1.99
C SER A 123 -9.51 -39.24 -1.22
N VAL A 124 -8.26 -39.10 -1.70
CA VAL A 124 -7.24 -38.23 -1.09
C VAL A 124 -7.53 -36.77 -1.44
N LEU A 125 -8.04 -36.50 -2.65
CA LEU A 125 -8.48 -35.15 -3.04
C LEU A 125 -9.67 -34.67 -2.21
N GLN A 126 -10.58 -35.57 -1.83
CA GLN A 126 -11.65 -35.27 -0.88
C GLN A 126 -11.10 -34.93 0.51
N ASP A 127 -10.08 -35.65 0.97
CA ASP A 127 -9.39 -35.34 2.22
C ASP A 127 -8.78 -33.94 2.21
N LEU A 128 -8.13 -33.55 1.12
CA LEU A 128 -7.59 -32.20 0.95
C LEU A 128 -8.69 -31.13 0.86
N ALA A 129 -9.83 -31.41 0.21
CA ALA A 129 -10.96 -30.49 0.17
C ALA A 129 -11.59 -30.27 1.56
N MET A 130 -11.67 -31.31 2.39
CA MET A 130 -12.09 -31.18 3.80
C MET A 130 -11.16 -30.26 4.59
N ILE A 131 -9.85 -30.34 4.36
CA ILE A 131 -8.86 -29.46 5.01
C ILE A 131 -9.09 -27.99 4.63
N VAL A 132 -9.43 -27.70 3.36
CA VAL A 132 -9.81 -26.33 2.93
C VAL A 132 -11.01 -25.82 3.75
N ALA A 133 -12.01 -26.68 3.98
CA ALA A 133 -13.18 -26.37 4.80
C ALA A 133 -12.89 -26.32 6.33
N GLY A 134 -11.64 -26.47 6.75
CA GLY A 134 -11.24 -26.49 8.16
C GLY A 134 -11.64 -27.78 8.88
N LYS A 135 -11.93 -28.85 8.14
CA LYS A 135 -12.31 -30.16 8.67
C LYS A 135 -11.11 -31.12 8.63
N SER A 136 -11.07 -32.03 9.58
CA SER A 136 -10.11 -33.14 9.54
C SER A 136 -10.61 -34.23 8.58
N PRO A 137 -9.73 -34.83 7.76
CA PRO A 137 -10.06 -35.97 6.95
C PRO A 137 -10.65 -37.14 7.76
N THR A 138 -11.58 -37.89 7.15
CA THR A 138 -12.19 -39.07 7.77
C THR A 138 -11.18 -40.21 7.82
N ALA A 139 -10.51 -40.39 8.96
CA ALA A 139 -9.68 -41.56 9.19
C ALA A 139 -10.53 -42.76 9.63
N THR A 140 -10.19 -43.94 9.14
CA THR A 140 -10.80 -45.22 9.54
C THR A 140 -10.45 -45.66 10.96
N ASP A 141 -9.52 -44.96 11.64
CA ASP A 141 -9.05 -45.28 12.98
C ASP A 141 -8.95 -44.00 13.86
N ALA A 142 -9.49 -44.07 15.08
CA ALA A 142 -9.52 -42.97 16.04
C ALA A 142 -8.12 -42.49 16.47
N ALA A 143 -7.09 -43.34 16.34
CA ALA A 143 -5.70 -42.96 16.58
C ALA A 143 -5.10 -42.04 15.50
N GLN A 144 -5.63 -42.05 14.27
CA GLN A 144 -5.18 -41.21 13.16
C GLN A 144 -5.86 -39.83 13.15
N HIS A 145 -7.05 -39.72 13.76
CA HIS A 145 -7.82 -38.48 13.89
C HIS A 145 -7.06 -37.36 14.63
N ARG A 146 -6.22 -37.74 15.61
CA ARG A 146 -5.42 -36.83 16.46
C ARG A 146 -4.38 -35.98 15.72
N TYR A 147 -4.12 -36.25 14.44
CA TYR A 147 -3.00 -35.64 13.72
C TYR A 147 -3.37 -34.51 12.76
N PHE A 148 -4.66 -34.27 12.50
CA PHE A 148 -5.16 -33.10 11.76
C PHE A 148 -5.76 -32.04 12.69
N GLU A 149 -6.07 -32.42 13.94
CA GLU A 149 -6.54 -31.51 14.98
C GLU A 149 -5.42 -30.50 15.34
N GLY A 150 -5.66 -29.22 15.07
CA GLY A 150 -4.71 -28.13 15.34
C GLY A 150 -3.66 -27.85 14.25
N VAL A 151 -3.76 -28.47 13.06
CA VAL A 151 -2.83 -28.26 11.92
C VAL A 151 -3.60 -27.91 10.65
N LEU A 152 -4.43 -26.87 10.72
CA LEU A 152 -5.15 -26.34 9.55
C LEU A 152 -4.33 -25.21 8.89
N PRO A 153 -4.35 -25.11 7.55
CA PRO A 153 -3.64 -24.03 6.85
C PRO A 153 -4.22 -22.65 7.18
N THR A 154 -3.37 -21.63 7.03
CA THR A 154 -3.78 -20.21 7.04
C THR A 154 -4.79 -19.95 5.92
N GLU A 155 -5.51 -18.82 5.97
CA GLU A 155 -6.44 -18.44 4.89
C GLU A 155 -5.75 -18.39 3.52
N SER A 156 -4.54 -17.83 3.45
CA SER A 156 -3.70 -17.85 2.23
C SER A 156 -3.34 -19.28 1.79
N GLY A 157 -3.01 -20.16 2.74
CA GLY A 157 -2.75 -21.57 2.45
C GLY A 157 -3.98 -22.34 1.96
N LYS A 158 -5.18 -22.01 2.47
CA LYS A 158 -6.46 -22.57 1.99
C LYS A 158 -6.75 -22.13 0.57
N ILE A 159 -6.53 -20.85 0.24
CA ILE A 159 -6.66 -20.31 -1.12
C ILE A 159 -5.73 -21.06 -2.08
N ALA A 160 -4.44 -21.20 -1.72
CA ALA A 160 -3.46 -21.89 -2.56
C ALA A 160 -3.82 -23.37 -2.77
N LEU A 161 -4.24 -24.07 -1.71
CA LEU A 161 -4.69 -25.47 -1.81
C LEU A 161 -5.92 -25.62 -2.70
N LEU A 162 -6.94 -24.77 -2.49
CA LEU A 162 -8.16 -24.81 -3.28
C LEU A 162 -7.88 -24.54 -4.76
N ARG A 163 -6.95 -23.62 -5.05
CA ARG A 163 -6.51 -23.32 -6.42
C ARG A 163 -5.99 -24.58 -7.13
N GLU A 164 -5.13 -25.36 -6.48
CA GLU A 164 -4.61 -26.60 -7.07
C GLU A 164 -5.68 -27.70 -7.16
N LEU A 165 -6.56 -27.81 -6.16
CA LEU A 165 -7.68 -28.76 -6.20
C LEU A 165 -8.63 -28.51 -7.38
N LEU A 166 -8.86 -27.25 -7.75
CA LEU A 166 -9.71 -26.89 -8.89
C LEU A 166 -9.02 -27.04 -10.25
N ARG A 167 -7.70 -27.32 -10.27
CA ARG A 167 -6.90 -27.54 -11.49
C ARG A 167 -6.61 -29.01 -11.79
N VAL A 168 -7.16 -29.94 -11.01
CA VAL A 168 -6.93 -31.38 -11.22
C VAL A 168 -7.43 -31.83 -12.61
N PRO A 169 -6.65 -32.64 -13.35
CA PRO A 169 -6.88 -32.83 -14.79
C PRO A 169 -7.93 -33.87 -15.15
N GLN A 170 -8.24 -34.84 -14.26
CA GLN A 170 -9.12 -35.97 -14.61
C GLN A 170 -10.57 -35.74 -14.17
N ALA A 171 -11.54 -36.07 -15.04
CA ALA A 171 -12.96 -35.90 -14.75
C ALA A 171 -13.42 -36.57 -13.44
N VAL A 172 -12.87 -37.74 -13.11
CA VAL A 172 -13.17 -38.45 -11.85
C VAL A 172 -12.64 -37.71 -10.62
N GLN A 173 -11.46 -37.09 -10.73
CA GLN A 173 -10.86 -36.27 -9.68
C GLN A 173 -11.67 -34.97 -9.49
N ILE A 174 -12.04 -34.30 -10.59
CA ILE A 174 -12.89 -33.10 -10.58
C ILE A 174 -14.22 -33.40 -9.89
N ALA A 175 -14.88 -34.50 -10.25
CA ALA A 175 -16.15 -34.89 -9.64
C ALA A 175 -16.02 -35.13 -8.13
N ALA A 176 -14.92 -35.75 -7.68
CA ALA A 176 -14.70 -36.02 -6.26
C ALA A 176 -14.44 -34.75 -5.45
N VAL A 177 -13.63 -33.83 -5.97
CA VAL A 177 -13.39 -32.51 -5.35
C VAL A 177 -14.69 -31.71 -5.26
N ASN A 178 -15.43 -31.59 -6.38
CA ASN A 178 -16.68 -30.83 -6.41
C ASN A 178 -17.74 -31.41 -5.47
N PHE A 179 -17.84 -32.74 -5.39
CA PHE A 179 -18.76 -33.40 -4.45
C PHE A 179 -18.45 -33.01 -3.01
N GLN A 180 -17.17 -33.06 -2.61
CA GLN A 180 -16.77 -32.73 -1.25
C GLN A 180 -16.96 -31.25 -0.93
N LEU A 181 -16.55 -30.35 -1.84
CA LEU A 181 -16.74 -28.91 -1.68
C LEU A 181 -18.22 -28.53 -1.56
N ALA A 182 -19.10 -29.12 -2.40
CA ALA A 182 -20.54 -28.86 -2.35
C ALA A 182 -21.14 -29.27 -0.99
N ASN A 183 -20.76 -30.45 -0.47
CA ASN A 183 -21.22 -30.91 0.83
C ASN A 183 -20.73 -30.01 1.97
N ASP A 184 -19.45 -29.62 1.93
CA ASP A 184 -18.86 -28.81 3.00
C ASP A 184 -19.41 -27.39 3.02
N LEU A 185 -19.50 -26.74 1.85
CA LEU A 185 -20.14 -25.43 1.70
C LEU A 185 -21.61 -25.48 2.12
N GLY A 186 -22.35 -26.48 1.64
CA GLY A 186 -23.77 -26.65 1.99
C GLY A 186 -23.97 -26.81 3.50
N ALA A 187 -23.19 -27.65 4.16
CA ALA A 187 -23.26 -27.84 5.60
C ALA A 187 -22.91 -26.56 6.39
N ILE A 188 -21.86 -25.85 5.97
CA ILE A 188 -21.44 -24.60 6.61
C ILE A 188 -22.54 -23.54 6.49
N VAL A 189 -23.06 -23.32 5.28
CA VAL A 189 -24.11 -22.32 5.02
C VAL A 189 -25.41 -22.68 5.73
N GLN A 190 -25.79 -23.96 5.78
CA GLN A 190 -26.96 -24.41 6.54
C GLN A 190 -26.79 -24.17 8.05
N SER A 191 -25.59 -24.39 8.59
CA SER A 191 -25.31 -24.19 10.01
C SER A 191 -25.21 -22.72 10.41
N SER A 192 -24.65 -21.88 9.55
CA SER A 192 -24.50 -20.44 9.80
C SER A 192 -25.77 -19.67 9.49
N GLY A 193 -26.58 -20.14 8.54
CA GLY A 193 -27.70 -19.41 7.95
C GLY A 193 -27.29 -18.35 6.92
N PHE A 194 -26.00 -18.21 6.63
CA PHE A 194 -25.47 -17.17 5.76
C PHE A 194 -24.55 -17.72 4.68
N LEU A 195 -24.63 -17.14 3.47
CA LEU A 195 -23.74 -17.47 2.36
C LEU A 195 -22.35 -16.82 2.53
N ASP A 196 -22.18 -15.80 3.37
CA ASP A 196 -20.95 -15.01 3.52
C ASP A 196 -19.94 -15.59 4.54
N THR A 197 -19.85 -16.91 4.63
CA THR A 197 -18.88 -17.56 5.51
C THR A 197 -17.45 -17.45 4.98
N THR A 198 -16.44 -17.62 5.86
CA THR A 198 -15.03 -17.62 5.47
C THR A 198 -14.72 -18.56 4.30
N MET A 199 -15.25 -19.80 4.34
CA MET A 199 -15.10 -20.78 3.25
C MET A 199 -15.73 -20.30 1.94
N SER A 200 -16.89 -19.65 2.02
CA SER A 200 -17.56 -19.08 0.86
C SER A 200 -16.75 -17.96 0.20
N VAL A 201 -16.11 -17.11 1.01
CA VAL A 201 -15.24 -16.03 0.52
C VAL A 201 -14.02 -16.62 -0.18
N ILE A 202 -13.33 -17.59 0.44
CA ILE A 202 -12.19 -18.29 -0.16
C ILE A 202 -12.60 -18.92 -1.50
N TYR A 203 -13.71 -19.67 -1.51
CA TYR A 203 -14.19 -20.33 -2.72
C TYR A 203 -14.54 -19.34 -3.82
N ALA A 204 -15.31 -18.30 -3.52
CA ALA A 204 -15.64 -17.26 -4.49
C ALA A 204 -14.37 -16.60 -5.06
N SER A 205 -13.39 -16.25 -4.21
CA SER A 205 -12.13 -15.64 -4.65
C SER A 205 -11.33 -16.52 -5.61
N VAL A 206 -11.22 -17.83 -5.35
CA VAL A 206 -10.50 -18.75 -6.26
C VAL A 206 -11.27 -18.95 -7.57
N ILE A 207 -12.60 -19.01 -7.52
CA ILE A 207 -13.42 -19.09 -8.74
C ILE A 207 -13.28 -17.79 -9.55
N GLU A 208 -13.33 -16.62 -8.91
CA GLU A 208 -13.08 -15.33 -9.56
C GLU A 208 -11.72 -15.29 -10.28
N GLU A 209 -10.66 -15.80 -9.64
CA GLU A 209 -9.33 -15.94 -10.25
C GLU A 209 -9.36 -16.88 -11.47
N SER A 210 -10.03 -18.03 -11.36
CA SER A 210 -10.13 -18.99 -12.47
C SER A 210 -10.87 -18.44 -13.70
N LEU A 211 -11.81 -17.52 -13.47
CA LEU A 211 -12.55 -16.85 -14.54
C LEU A 211 -11.68 -15.84 -15.28
N GLU A 212 -10.60 -15.31 -14.68
CA GLU A 212 -9.81 -14.23 -15.26
C GLU A 212 -9.27 -14.51 -16.67
N GLN A 213 -8.96 -15.78 -16.98
CA GLN A 213 -8.39 -16.17 -18.27
C GLN A 213 -9.44 -16.54 -19.34
N ASN A 214 -10.65 -16.92 -18.93
CA ASN A 214 -11.63 -17.58 -19.82
C ASN A 214 -13.05 -17.00 -19.71
N PHE A 215 -13.21 -15.83 -19.10
CA PHE A 215 -14.50 -15.15 -18.93
C PHE A 215 -14.42 -13.77 -19.57
N ALA A 216 -15.30 -13.53 -20.55
CA ALA A 216 -15.48 -12.25 -21.22
C ALA A 216 -16.68 -11.51 -20.60
N PRO A 217 -16.48 -10.56 -19.66
CA PRO A 217 -17.57 -9.87 -18.96
C PRO A 217 -18.61 -9.21 -19.88
N GLU A 218 -18.15 -8.75 -21.05
CA GLU A 218 -18.92 -8.09 -22.09
C GLU A 218 -19.93 -9.02 -22.80
N GLU A 219 -19.64 -10.33 -22.88
CA GLU A 219 -20.48 -11.32 -23.57
C GLU A 219 -21.58 -11.93 -22.67
N VAL A 220 -21.55 -11.63 -21.37
CA VAL A 220 -22.44 -12.24 -20.38
C VAL A 220 -23.86 -11.69 -20.48
N ASN A 221 -24.86 -12.59 -20.50
CA ASN A 221 -26.26 -12.20 -20.38
C ASN A 221 -26.60 -11.77 -18.95
N LEU A 222 -26.50 -10.46 -18.68
CA LEU A 222 -26.67 -9.90 -17.34
C LEU A 222 -28.11 -10.00 -16.81
N ASN A 223 -29.11 -10.09 -17.68
CA ASN A 223 -30.50 -10.32 -17.26
C ASN A 223 -30.68 -11.73 -16.70
N ALA A 224 -30.14 -12.74 -17.39
CA ALA A 224 -30.18 -14.13 -16.90
C ALA A 224 -29.40 -14.28 -15.59
N LEU A 225 -28.25 -13.59 -15.49
CA LEU A 225 -27.43 -13.58 -14.28
C LEU A 225 -28.15 -12.89 -13.10
N ALA A 226 -28.84 -11.76 -13.34
CA ALA A 226 -29.64 -11.07 -12.33
C ALA A 226 -30.79 -11.96 -11.80
N VAL A 227 -31.48 -12.67 -12.70
CA VAL A 227 -32.54 -13.62 -12.30
C VAL A 227 -31.94 -14.76 -11.46
N SER A 228 -30.78 -15.27 -11.87
CA SER A 228 -30.08 -16.34 -11.14
C SER A 228 -29.72 -15.88 -9.73
N LEU A 229 -29.19 -14.65 -9.56
CA LEU A 229 -28.89 -14.06 -8.26
C LEU A 229 -30.12 -13.96 -7.34
N GLN A 230 -31.28 -13.58 -7.89
CA GLN A 230 -32.52 -13.48 -7.13
C GLN A 230 -33.09 -14.85 -6.75
N GLY A 231 -32.80 -15.88 -7.55
CA GLY A 231 -33.18 -17.26 -7.32
C GLY A 231 -32.22 -18.06 -6.43
N ILE A 232 -31.12 -17.46 -5.96
CA ILE A 232 -30.18 -18.12 -5.05
C ILE A 232 -30.91 -18.48 -3.76
N SER A 233 -31.13 -19.77 -3.57
CA SER A 233 -31.51 -20.34 -2.28
C SER A 233 -30.26 -20.97 -1.66
N GLY A 234 -30.14 -20.94 -0.33
CA GLY A 234 -29.04 -21.62 0.38
C GLY A 234 -29.03 -23.15 0.24
N SER A 235 -29.87 -23.72 -0.64
CA SER A 235 -29.94 -25.16 -0.90
C SER A 235 -28.78 -25.68 -1.75
N ASP A 236 -28.22 -24.84 -2.65
CA ASP A 236 -26.97 -25.12 -3.39
C ASP A 236 -26.01 -23.92 -3.26
N ALA A 237 -25.25 -23.93 -2.18
CA ALA A 237 -24.29 -22.87 -1.87
C ALA A 237 -23.16 -22.77 -2.92
N MET A 238 -22.74 -23.89 -3.51
CA MET A 238 -21.62 -23.92 -4.43
C MET A 238 -22.00 -23.27 -5.78
N ALA A 239 -23.15 -23.63 -6.33
CA ALA A 239 -23.65 -23.00 -7.55
C ALA A 239 -23.93 -21.49 -7.34
N ALA A 240 -24.50 -21.12 -6.19
CA ALA A 240 -24.71 -19.73 -5.83
C ALA A 240 -23.41 -18.91 -5.83
N LEU A 241 -22.34 -19.44 -5.24
CA LEU A 241 -21.04 -18.74 -5.19
C LEU A 241 -20.38 -18.62 -6.57
N GLN A 242 -20.58 -19.59 -7.46
CA GLN A 242 -20.12 -19.48 -8.85
C GLN A 242 -20.83 -18.34 -9.60
N GLU A 243 -22.13 -18.16 -9.40
CA GLU A 243 -22.86 -17.01 -9.97
C GLU A 243 -22.41 -15.68 -9.35
N VAL A 244 -22.19 -15.64 -8.02
CA VAL A 244 -21.63 -14.45 -7.34
C VAL A 244 -20.25 -14.10 -7.89
N ALA A 245 -19.38 -15.08 -8.15
CA ALA A 245 -18.06 -14.86 -8.73
C ALA A 245 -18.15 -14.21 -10.13
N LYS A 246 -19.06 -14.68 -11.00
CA LYS A 246 -19.30 -14.06 -12.32
C LYS A 246 -19.75 -12.61 -12.19
N VAL A 247 -20.69 -12.34 -11.27
CA VAL A 247 -21.20 -10.99 -11.00
C VAL A 247 -20.08 -10.06 -10.53
N ARG A 248 -19.25 -10.54 -9.59
CA ARG A 248 -18.10 -9.78 -9.09
C ARG A 248 -17.07 -9.51 -10.18
N ARG A 249 -16.81 -10.45 -11.10
CA ARG A 249 -15.94 -10.22 -12.27
C ARG A 249 -16.51 -9.14 -13.20
N VAL A 250 -17.80 -9.19 -13.50
CA VAL A 250 -18.47 -8.14 -14.31
C VAL A 250 -18.35 -6.78 -13.64
N LEU A 251 -18.65 -6.68 -12.35
CA LEU A 251 -18.59 -5.41 -11.60
C LEU A 251 -17.17 -4.90 -11.41
N THR A 252 -16.19 -5.81 -11.27
CA THR A 252 -14.77 -5.45 -11.22
C THR A 252 -14.31 -4.85 -12.54
N ALA A 253 -14.68 -5.47 -13.68
CA ALA A 253 -14.40 -4.93 -15.00
C ALA A 253 -15.04 -3.54 -15.18
N PHE A 254 -16.32 -3.41 -14.84
CA PHE A 254 -17.02 -2.12 -14.92
C PHE A 254 -16.39 -1.05 -14.02
N SER A 255 -15.93 -1.41 -12.80
CA SER A 255 -15.26 -0.47 -11.90
C SER A 255 -13.97 0.11 -12.50
N ARG A 256 -13.20 -0.71 -13.24
CA ARG A 256 -11.97 -0.27 -13.92
C ARG A 256 -12.27 0.72 -15.05
N LEU A 257 -13.39 0.53 -15.76
CA LEU A 257 -13.83 1.44 -16.83
C LEU A 257 -14.23 2.82 -16.29
N ILE A 258 -14.90 2.88 -15.13
CA ILE A 258 -15.23 4.15 -14.46
C ILE A 258 -13.96 4.86 -13.97
N GLY A 259 -12.99 4.09 -13.48
CA GLY A 259 -11.73 4.57 -12.94
C GLY A 259 -10.75 5.20 -13.93
N GLY A 260 -10.85 4.84 -15.22
CA GLY A 260 -9.91 5.30 -16.24
C GLY A 260 -8.44 5.03 -15.88
N ASN A 261 -8.12 3.81 -15.44
CA ASN A 261 -6.76 3.46 -15.02
C ASN A 261 -5.73 3.88 -16.06
N ALA A 262 -4.70 4.62 -15.63
CA ALA A 262 -3.59 5.06 -16.46
C ALA A 262 -2.96 3.86 -17.20
N GLY A 263 -3.35 3.68 -18.46
CA GLY A 263 -2.97 2.53 -19.31
C GLY A 263 -4.10 2.03 -20.22
N ASP A 264 -5.35 2.09 -19.76
CA ASP A 264 -6.52 1.78 -20.58
C ASP A 264 -7.10 3.08 -21.14
N GLN A 265 -7.38 3.14 -22.45
CA GLN A 265 -8.07 4.29 -23.04
C GLN A 265 -9.40 4.49 -22.30
N ALA A 266 -9.56 5.63 -21.62
CA ALA A 266 -10.82 5.99 -20.99
C ALA A 266 -11.94 5.89 -22.05
N LEU A 267 -12.99 5.14 -21.74
CA LEU A 267 -14.13 5.02 -22.66
C LEU A 267 -14.71 6.40 -22.93
N ALA A 268 -15.12 6.62 -24.18
CA ALA A 268 -15.95 7.77 -24.49
C ALA A 268 -17.19 7.78 -23.56
N PRO A 269 -17.67 8.95 -23.11
CA PRO A 269 -18.79 9.05 -22.16
C PRO A 269 -20.01 8.22 -22.57
N GLU A 270 -20.30 8.17 -23.88
CA GLU A 270 -21.40 7.39 -24.47
C GLU A 270 -21.21 5.87 -24.29
N ALA A 271 -19.98 5.37 -24.50
CA ALA A 271 -19.66 3.95 -24.32
C ALA A 271 -19.71 3.55 -22.83
N LEU A 272 -19.24 4.44 -21.94
CA LEU A 272 -19.36 4.24 -20.49
C LEU A 272 -20.83 4.22 -20.04
N ALA A 273 -21.66 5.10 -20.62
CA ALA A 273 -23.11 5.12 -20.35
C ALA A 273 -23.81 3.85 -20.85
N ALA A 274 -23.45 3.35 -22.04
CA ALA A 274 -23.97 2.08 -22.55
C ALA A 274 -23.63 0.91 -21.63
N GLU A 275 -22.39 0.85 -21.14
CA GLU A 275 -21.94 -0.20 -20.22
C GLU A 275 -22.64 -0.09 -18.85
N SER A 276 -22.82 1.13 -18.34
CA SER A 276 -23.62 1.38 -17.12
C SER A 276 -25.06 0.86 -17.26
N GLY A 277 -25.68 1.11 -18.42
CA GLY A 277 -27.00 0.57 -18.76
C GLY A 277 -27.02 -0.96 -18.83
N ARG A 278 -25.96 -1.57 -19.38
CA ARG A 278 -25.81 -3.03 -19.46
C ARG A 278 -25.75 -3.67 -18.07
N VAL A 279 -24.98 -3.10 -17.15
CA VAL A 279 -24.74 -3.61 -15.79
C VAL A 279 -25.92 -3.37 -14.83
N ALA A 280 -26.75 -2.36 -15.11
CA ALA A 280 -27.88 -1.96 -14.26
C ALA A 280 -28.78 -3.12 -13.76
N PRO A 281 -29.12 -4.17 -14.55
CA PRO A 281 -29.94 -5.29 -14.08
C PRO A 281 -29.37 -6.02 -12.85
N LEU A 282 -28.05 -6.07 -12.69
CA LEU A 282 -27.40 -6.70 -11.52
C LEU A 282 -27.53 -5.85 -10.25
N LEU A 283 -27.74 -4.54 -10.42
CA LEU A 283 -27.78 -3.54 -9.35
C LEU A 283 -29.21 -3.09 -9.06
N MET A 284 -30.19 -3.46 -9.88
CA MET A 284 -31.61 -3.10 -9.69
C MET A 284 -32.36 -4.13 -8.84
N GLY A 285 -33.38 -3.64 -8.10
CA GLY A 285 -34.29 -4.47 -7.31
C GLY A 285 -34.13 -4.31 -5.80
N SER A 286 -34.95 -5.05 -5.05
CA SER A 286 -35.00 -5.02 -3.59
C SER A 286 -34.63 -6.39 -3.00
N GLY A 287 -33.71 -6.41 -2.04
CA GLY A 287 -33.27 -7.64 -1.37
C GLY A 287 -31.84 -7.59 -0.82
N GLY A 288 -31.53 -8.45 0.15
CA GLY A 288 -30.21 -8.49 0.81
C GLY A 288 -29.05 -8.82 -0.13
N MET A 289 -29.27 -9.66 -1.14
CA MET A 289 -28.25 -9.98 -2.16
C MET A 289 -27.96 -8.77 -3.04
N VAL A 290 -28.98 -8.07 -3.54
CA VAL A 290 -28.82 -6.84 -4.36
C VAL A 290 -28.05 -5.79 -3.57
N ARG A 291 -28.39 -5.57 -2.29
CA ARG A 291 -27.63 -4.69 -1.41
C ARG A 291 -26.15 -5.09 -1.33
N SER A 292 -25.86 -6.38 -1.18
CA SER A 292 -24.48 -6.89 -1.08
C SER A 292 -23.71 -6.71 -2.39
N VAL A 293 -24.36 -6.91 -3.54
CA VAL A 293 -23.77 -6.69 -4.87
C VAL A 293 -23.49 -5.20 -5.11
N ARG A 294 -24.42 -4.30 -4.75
CA ARG A 294 -24.20 -2.86 -4.81
C ARG A 294 -23.05 -2.42 -3.89
N MET A 295 -22.99 -2.95 -2.67
CA MET A 295 -21.89 -2.68 -1.73
C MET A 295 -20.55 -3.19 -2.24
N PHE A 296 -20.50 -4.38 -2.84
CA PHE A 296 -19.30 -4.90 -3.47
C PHE A 296 -18.79 -3.95 -4.56
N PHE A 297 -19.67 -3.49 -5.44
CA PHE A 297 -19.32 -2.55 -6.51
C PHE A 297 -18.74 -1.23 -5.96
N LEU A 298 -19.40 -0.61 -4.99
CA LEU A 298 -18.90 0.63 -4.39
C LEU A 298 -17.58 0.43 -3.63
N LYS A 299 -17.44 -0.69 -2.90
CA LYS A 299 -16.18 -1.04 -2.24
C LYS A 299 -15.05 -1.31 -3.22
N GLN A 300 -15.35 -1.83 -4.41
CA GLN A 300 -14.34 -2.03 -5.45
C GLN A 300 -13.85 -0.69 -6.01
N LEU A 301 -14.75 0.26 -6.26
CA LEU A 301 -14.39 1.61 -6.65
C LEU A 301 -13.57 2.31 -5.55
N GLU A 302 -14.00 2.19 -4.29
CA GLU A 302 -13.29 2.73 -3.12
C GLU A 302 -11.90 2.12 -2.98
N ARG A 303 -11.77 0.79 -3.09
CA ARG A 303 -10.48 0.10 -3.00
C ARG A 303 -9.51 0.56 -4.10
N ASN A 304 -10.00 0.78 -5.31
CA ASN A 304 -9.16 1.15 -6.45
C ASN A 304 -8.79 2.64 -6.46
N HIS A 305 -9.71 3.52 -6.05
CA HIS A 305 -9.60 4.97 -6.30
C HIS A 305 -9.81 5.85 -5.06
N GLY A 306 -10.24 5.28 -3.93
CA GLY A 306 -10.55 6.01 -2.70
C GLY A 306 -12.02 6.43 -2.59
N VAL A 307 -12.45 6.78 -1.38
CA VAL A 307 -13.83 7.20 -1.07
C VAL A 307 -14.17 8.55 -1.70
N SER A 308 -13.18 9.42 -1.85
CA SER A 308 -13.34 10.74 -2.46
C SER A 308 -13.73 10.60 -3.95
N PHE A 309 -13.11 9.64 -4.64
CA PHE A 309 -13.47 9.26 -6.00
C PHE A 309 -14.91 8.75 -6.09
N VAL A 310 -15.28 7.79 -5.23
CA VAL A 310 -16.64 7.22 -5.21
C VAL A 310 -17.71 8.30 -5.06
N ARG A 311 -17.51 9.25 -4.13
CA ARG A 311 -18.42 10.38 -3.93
C ARG A 311 -18.59 11.24 -5.18
N SER A 312 -17.48 11.48 -5.89
CA SER A 312 -17.47 12.28 -7.12
C SER A 312 -18.21 11.57 -8.24
N VAL A 313 -17.90 10.30 -8.52
CA VAL A 313 -18.52 9.58 -9.63
C VAL A 313 -20.01 9.32 -9.40
N LEU A 314 -20.47 9.17 -8.15
CA LEU A 314 -21.90 9.05 -7.83
C LEU A 314 -22.71 10.33 -8.12
N GLN A 315 -22.04 11.47 -8.32
CA GLN A 315 -22.65 12.75 -8.67
C GLN A 315 -22.56 13.07 -10.17
N GLN A 316 -21.88 12.23 -10.95
CA GLN A 316 -21.63 12.46 -12.37
C GLN A 316 -22.25 11.34 -13.22
N PRO A 317 -22.67 11.64 -14.47
CA PRO A 317 -23.10 10.61 -15.40
C PRO A 317 -21.96 9.61 -15.68
N PRO A 318 -22.27 8.32 -15.92
CA PRO A 318 -23.62 7.76 -16.03
C PRO A 318 -24.20 7.29 -14.69
N LEU A 319 -23.46 7.33 -13.59
CA LEU A 319 -23.93 6.77 -12.31
C LEU A 319 -25.01 7.64 -11.67
N SER A 320 -24.85 8.97 -11.69
CA SER A 320 -25.85 9.89 -11.12
C SER A 320 -27.23 9.78 -11.79
N GLU A 321 -27.25 9.37 -13.05
CA GLU A 321 -28.45 9.19 -13.88
C GLU A 321 -29.00 7.75 -13.83
N SER A 322 -28.28 6.82 -13.21
CA SER A 322 -28.68 5.42 -13.16
C SER A 322 -29.86 5.20 -12.20
N ALA A 323 -30.84 4.42 -12.64
CA ALA A 323 -32.05 4.13 -11.85
C ALA A 323 -31.73 3.44 -10.51
N TRP A 324 -30.68 2.60 -10.46
CA TRP A 324 -30.32 1.88 -9.24
C TRP A 324 -29.71 2.80 -8.17
N VAL A 325 -28.99 3.85 -8.58
CA VAL A 325 -28.46 4.87 -7.66
C VAL A 325 -29.60 5.70 -7.08
N ALA A 326 -30.57 6.08 -7.91
CA ALA A 326 -31.76 6.81 -7.46
C ALA A 326 -32.58 5.96 -6.47
N ASP A 327 -32.90 4.71 -6.83
CA ASP A 327 -33.61 3.75 -5.98
C ASP A 327 -32.92 3.54 -4.63
N TRP A 328 -31.59 3.34 -4.62
CA TRP A 328 -30.87 3.12 -3.37
C TRP A 328 -30.78 4.39 -2.52
N ARG A 329 -30.70 5.57 -3.14
CA ARG A 329 -30.75 6.86 -2.44
C ARG A 329 -32.07 7.03 -1.69
N ASP A 330 -33.18 6.69 -2.33
CA ASP A 330 -34.52 6.81 -1.74
C ASP A 330 -34.73 5.82 -0.58
N SER A 331 -34.05 4.68 -0.60
CA SER A 331 -34.13 3.68 0.48
C SER A 331 -33.53 4.14 1.83
N SER A 332 -32.74 5.23 1.85
CA SER A 332 -32.03 5.72 3.05
C SER A 332 -31.13 4.67 3.72
N ASP A 333 -30.56 3.74 2.96
CA ASP A 333 -29.62 2.73 3.46
C ASP A 333 -28.35 3.38 4.03
N THR A 334 -28.05 3.10 5.29
CA THR A 334 -26.87 3.64 5.99
C THR A 334 -25.55 3.24 5.32
N GLY A 335 -25.51 2.06 4.68
CA GLY A 335 -24.35 1.58 3.93
C GLY A 335 -24.09 2.38 2.65
N PHE A 336 -25.12 2.98 2.07
CA PHE A 336 -25.00 3.87 0.91
C PHE A 336 -24.72 5.30 1.34
N ILE A 337 -25.38 5.79 2.40
CA ILE A 337 -25.23 7.17 2.92
C ILE A 337 -23.77 7.54 3.19
N ARG A 338 -22.92 6.60 3.65
CA ARG A 338 -21.49 6.87 3.88
C ARG A 338 -20.71 7.30 2.63
N PHE A 339 -21.17 6.83 1.47
CA PHE A 339 -20.65 7.17 0.14
C PHE A 339 -21.31 8.42 -0.45
N LEU A 340 -22.38 8.92 0.16
CA LEU A 340 -23.01 10.19 -0.18
C LEU A 340 -22.30 11.33 0.56
N GLY A 341 -22.09 12.45 -0.11
CA GLY A 341 -21.45 13.63 0.50
C GLY A 341 -21.09 14.69 -0.53
N HIS A 342 -20.98 15.95 -0.08
CA HIS A 342 -20.65 17.06 -0.97
C HIS A 342 -19.16 17.17 -1.29
N ASN A 343 -18.93 17.38 -2.58
CA ASN A 343 -17.73 17.81 -3.29
C ASN A 343 -16.52 16.86 -3.26
N ALA A 344 -15.77 16.92 -4.36
CA ALA A 344 -14.46 16.29 -4.56
C ALA A 344 -13.38 16.76 -3.56
N LEU A 345 -13.75 17.56 -2.55
CA LEU A 345 -12.84 18.15 -1.59
C LEU A 345 -12.47 17.15 -0.47
N PRO A 346 -11.19 17.09 -0.09
CA PRO A 346 -10.73 16.30 1.05
C PRO A 346 -11.42 16.75 2.34
N ARG A 347 -11.90 15.79 3.14
CA ARG A 347 -12.49 16.07 4.47
C ARG A 347 -11.43 16.20 5.56
N LEU A 348 -10.34 15.44 5.44
CA LEU A 348 -9.24 15.50 6.40
C LEU A 348 -8.35 16.70 6.05
N ASN A 349 -8.06 17.51 7.06
CA ASN A 349 -6.98 18.49 7.01
C ASN A 349 -5.89 18.03 7.99
N PRO A 350 -4.86 17.31 7.51
CA PRO A 350 -3.74 16.87 8.35
C PRO A 350 -2.98 18.02 9.03
N LEU A 351 -3.10 19.24 8.52
CA LEU A 351 -2.45 20.44 9.06
C LEU A 351 -3.35 21.27 9.97
N ALA A 352 -4.54 20.78 10.34
CA ALA A 352 -5.42 21.49 11.27
C ALA A 352 -4.76 21.78 12.63
N SER A 353 -3.79 20.95 13.03
CA SER A 353 -3.01 21.09 14.26
C SER A 353 -1.76 21.97 14.11
N LEU A 354 -1.48 22.51 12.91
CA LEU A 354 -0.33 23.40 12.75
C LEU A 354 -0.42 24.60 13.69
N PRO A 355 0.70 25.01 14.31
CA PRO A 355 0.73 26.23 15.09
C PRO A 355 0.23 27.42 14.26
N ALA A 356 -0.61 28.25 14.88
CA ALA A 356 -1.17 29.46 14.26
C ALA A 356 -2.21 29.23 13.15
N TYR A 357 -2.53 27.98 12.76
CA TYR A 357 -3.44 27.69 11.65
C TYR A 357 -4.87 28.19 11.88
N ALA A 358 -5.46 27.88 13.04
CA ALA A 358 -6.82 28.28 13.35
C ALA A 358 -6.98 29.80 13.36
N GLU A 359 -6.00 30.52 13.92
CA GLU A 359 -5.98 31.98 13.95
C GLU A 359 -5.76 32.57 12.55
N ALA A 360 -4.82 32.03 11.76
CA ALA A 360 -4.59 32.45 10.38
C ALA A 360 -5.84 32.27 9.52
N ARG A 361 -6.50 31.11 9.64
CA ARG A 361 -7.75 30.82 8.94
C ARG A 361 -8.84 31.81 9.33
N ALA A 362 -9.01 32.09 10.63
CA ALA A 362 -10.00 33.05 11.11
C ALA A 362 -9.75 34.46 10.55
N VAL A 363 -8.50 34.91 10.50
CA VAL A 363 -8.11 36.21 9.94
C VAL A 363 -8.41 36.30 8.43
N VAL A 364 -8.03 35.28 7.66
CA VAL A 364 -8.31 35.22 6.21
C VAL A 364 -9.81 35.16 5.94
N SER A 365 -10.54 34.31 6.68
CA SER A 365 -11.99 34.16 6.52
C SER A 365 -12.75 35.44 6.88
N ALA A 366 -12.36 36.14 7.95
CA ALA A 366 -12.92 37.43 8.32
C ALA A 366 -12.67 38.51 7.25
N PHE A 367 -11.51 38.49 6.60
CA PHE A 367 -11.24 39.36 5.46
C PHE A 367 -12.12 39.00 4.25
N LEU A 368 -12.27 37.72 3.93
CA LEU A 368 -13.16 37.28 2.84
C LEU A 368 -14.63 37.63 3.11
N ALA A 369 -15.05 37.80 4.37
CA ALA A 369 -16.39 38.28 4.69
C ALA A 369 -16.52 39.80 4.60
N SER A 370 -15.52 40.56 5.06
CA SER A 370 -15.61 42.01 5.27
C SER A 370 -14.97 42.87 4.18
N GLY A 371 -13.93 42.38 3.51
CA GLY A 371 -13.03 43.15 2.65
C GLY A 371 -12.13 44.14 3.40
N ASN A 372 -12.07 44.12 4.73
CA ASN A 372 -11.34 45.10 5.53
C ASN A 372 -9.84 44.78 5.62
N THR A 373 -9.03 45.45 4.80
CA THR A 373 -7.56 45.27 4.77
C THR A 373 -6.87 45.71 6.06
N SER A 374 -7.44 46.67 6.82
CA SER A 374 -6.85 47.13 8.08
C SER A 374 -6.96 46.08 9.18
N GLU A 375 -8.10 45.39 9.27
CA GLU A 375 -8.29 44.27 10.20
C GLU A 375 -7.40 43.07 9.81
N LEU A 376 -7.24 42.82 8.51
CA LEU A 376 -6.31 41.82 8.00
C LEU A 376 -4.87 42.11 8.44
N ASP A 377 -4.37 43.33 8.23
CA ASP A 377 -3.01 43.72 8.67
C ASP A 377 -2.83 43.56 10.19
N ILE A 378 -3.79 44.03 10.99
CA ILE A 378 -3.74 43.89 12.46
C ILE A 378 -3.69 42.41 12.86
N GLY A 379 -4.56 41.58 12.26
CA GLY A 379 -4.62 40.15 12.54
C GLY A 379 -3.32 39.43 12.21
N ILE A 380 -2.69 39.77 11.08
CA ILE A 380 -1.42 39.15 10.65
C ILE A 380 -0.25 39.61 11.52
N VAL A 381 -0.20 40.88 11.92
CA VAL A 381 0.81 41.37 12.89
C VAL A 381 0.67 40.65 14.23
N ALA A 382 -0.55 40.56 14.75
CA ALA A 382 -0.82 39.86 16.01
C ALA A 382 -0.41 38.38 15.94
N LEU A 383 -0.70 37.72 14.81
CA LEU A 383 -0.32 36.34 14.57
C LEU A 383 1.20 36.15 14.55
N ARG A 384 1.92 37.00 13.82
CA ARG A 384 3.38 37.01 13.72
C ARG A 384 4.03 37.24 15.08
N ASP A 385 3.56 38.24 15.80
CA ASP A 385 4.16 38.63 17.09
C ASP A 385 3.86 37.58 18.18
N GLY A 386 2.70 36.91 18.11
CA GLY A 386 2.31 35.88 19.07
C GLY A 386 2.89 34.49 18.79
N ARG A 387 3.13 34.10 17.53
CA ARG A 387 3.53 32.72 17.15
C ARG A 387 4.87 32.65 16.41
N GLY A 388 5.43 33.78 16.04
CA GLY A 388 6.69 33.88 15.30
C GLY A 388 6.52 33.76 13.78
N PRO A 389 7.47 34.30 13.01
CA PRO A 389 7.35 34.41 11.55
C PRO A 389 7.28 33.05 10.84
N ALA A 390 7.97 32.02 11.31
CA ALA A 390 7.95 30.69 10.71
C ALA A 390 6.57 30.03 10.80
N ALA A 391 5.98 30.00 12.00
CA ALA A 391 4.63 29.45 12.21
C ALA A 391 3.58 30.24 11.42
N THR A 392 3.69 31.57 11.40
CA THR A 392 2.78 32.43 10.62
C THR A 392 2.84 32.15 9.13
N LYS A 393 4.02 31.95 8.54
CA LYS A 393 4.15 31.58 7.11
C LYS A 393 3.46 30.25 6.81
N ALA A 394 3.74 29.22 7.61
CA ALA A 394 3.14 27.89 7.48
C ALA A 394 1.61 27.98 7.52
N ALA A 395 1.10 28.63 8.56
CA ALA A 395 -0.33 28.81 8.80
C ALA A 395 -1.01 29.59 7.68
N LEU A 396 -0.35 30.64 7.14
CA LEU A 396 -0.90 31.42 6.04
C LEU A 396 -0.99 30.63 4.73
N VAL A 397 0.04 29.86 4.37
CA VAL A 397 -0.02 29.01 3.16
C VAL A 397 -1.18 28.02 3.26
N ALA A 398 -1.31 27.35 4.40
CA ALA A 398 -2.42 26.42 4.64
C ALA A 398 -3.79 27.14 4.63
N ALA A 399 -3.91 28.30 5.27
CA ALA A 399 -5.15 29.08 5.30
C ALA A 399 -5.56 29.57 3.90
N LEU A 400 -4.62 30.12 3.12
CA LEU A 400 -4.85 30.57 1.75
C LEU A 400 -5.31 29.42 0.85
N PHE A 401 -4.70 28.23 0.99
CA PHE A 401 -5.14 27.06 0.25
C PHE A 401 -6.62 26.74 0.49
N TYR A 402 -7.05 26.65 1.76
CA TYR A 402 -8.41 26.27 2.09
C TYR A 402 -9.46 27.37 1.85
N GLU A 403 -9.13 28.62 2.15
CA GLU A 403 -10.08 29.73 2.08
C GLU A 403 -10.15 30.36 0.68
N VAL A 404 -9.10 30.24 -0.13
CA VAL A 404 -8.98 30.94 -1.42
C VAL A 404 -8.72 29.98 -2.58
N TYR A 405 -7.73 29.10 -2.48
CA TYR A 405 -7.34 28.24 -3.59
C TYR A 405 -8.45 27.26 -3.99
N LEU A 406 -9.05 26.60 -3.00
CA LEU A 406 -10.11 25.62 -3.22
C LEU A 406 -11.43 26.22 -3.73
N LEU A 407 -11.59 27.55 -3.72
CA LEU A 407 -12.71 28.22 -4.39
C LEU A 407 -12.76 27.88 -5.89
N ALA A 408 -11.61 27.59 -6.51
CA ALA A 408 -11.54 27.19 -7.92
C ALA A 408 -12.21 25.84 -8.23
N VAL A 409 -12.42 24.99 -7.22
CA VAL A 409 -13.10 23.69 -7.36
C VAL A 409 -14.61 23.82 -7.13
N LEU A 410 -15.02 24.82 -6.36
CA LEU A 410 -16.41 25.01 -5.98
C LEU A 410 -17.21 25.66 -7.13
N PRO A 411 -18.54 25.46 -7.19
CA PRO A 411 -19.42 26.27 -8.03
C PRO A 411 -19.22 27.77 -7.73
N SER A 412 -19.52 28.67 -8.69
CA SER A 412 -19.32 30.12 -8.48
C SER A 412 -19.96 30.59 -7.16
N GLN A 413 -19.16 31.27 -6.34
CA GLN A 413 -19.51 31.67 -4.97
C GLN A 413 -20.16 33.07 -4.91
N GLY A 414 -20.54 33.63 -6.07
CA GLY A 414 -21.05 34.99 -6.21
C GLY A 414 -19.93 36.04 -6.27
N SER A 415 -20.24 37.20 -6.86
CA SER A 415 -19.24 38.22 -7.22
C SER A 415 -18.51 38.84 -6.03
N SER A 416 -19.10 38.87 -4.82
CA SER A 416 -18.48 39.47 -3.63
C SER A 416 -17.23 38.70 -3.19
N VAL A 417 -17.34 37.37 -3.04
CA VAL A 417 -16.23 36.52 -2.56
C VAL A 417 -15.08 36.52 -3.57
N GLU A 418 -15.40 36.48 -4.86
CA GLU A 418 -14.42 36.57 -5.94
C GLU A 418 -13.68 37.92 -5.90
N THR A 419 -14.41 39.03 -5.71
CA THR A 419 -13.83 40.38 -5.56
C THR A 419 -12.92 40.47 -4.32
N GLN A 420 -13.35 39.89 -3.20
CA GLN A 420 -12.57 39.88 -1.96
C GLN A 420 -11.32 39.01 -2.11
N ALA A 421 -11.39 37.84 -2.77
CA ALA A 421 -10.23 37.03 -3.08
C ALA A 421 -9.21 37.78 -3.97
N GLU A 422 -9.66 38.57 -4.94
CA GLU A 422 -8.79 39.46 -5.72
C GLU A 422 -8.13 40.55 -4.87
N ALA A 423 -8.88 41.19 -3.97
CA ALA A 423 -8.35 42.18 -3.04
C ALA A 423 -7.29 41.57 -2.09
N LEU A 424 -7.50 40.33 -1.61
CA LEU A 424 -6.52 39.60 -0.80
C LEU A 424 -5.22 39.36 -1.55
N ARG A 425 -5.31 38.92 -2.80
CA ARG A 425 -4.14 38.70 -3.67
C ARG A 425 -3.37 40.01 -3.92
N LEU A 426 -4.09 41.11 -4.15
CA LEU A 426 -3.48 42.43 -4.28
C LEU A 426 -2.78 42.85 -2.98
N TRP A 427 -3.40 42.61 -1.83
CA TRP A 427 -2.82 42.89 -0.53
C TRP A 427 -1.54 42.07 -0.28
N LEU A 428 -1.53 40.76 -0.58
CA LEU A 428 -0.34 39.91 -0.44
C LEU A 428 0.87 40.48 -1.19
N ARG A 429 0.66 41.04 -2.39
CA ARG A 429 1.74 41.61 -3.22
C ARG A 429 2.22 42.98 -2.78
N THR A 430 1.35 43.78 -2.17
CA THR A 430 1.63 45.20 -1.90
C THR A 430 1.81 45.52 -0.42
N SER A 431 1.43 44.61 0.48
CA SER A 431 1.47 44.83 1.93
C SER A 431 2.90 44.98 2.45
N PRO A 432 3.25 46.12 3.06
CA PRO A 432 4.51 46.30 3.77
C PRO A 432 4.63 45.33 4.96
N THR A 433 3.50 44.96 5.58
CA THR A 433 3.44 43.98 6.67
C THR A 433 4.01 42.64 6.22
N ILE A 434 3.53 42.11 5.10
CA ILE A 434 4.00 40.85 4.53
C ILE A 434 5.48 40.95 4.12
N ALA A 435 5.83 42.01 3.38
CA ALA A 435 7.20 42.23 2.90
C ALA A 435 8.23 42.35 4.05
N SER A 436 7.80 42.72 5.26
CA SER A 436 8.69 42.85 6.42
C SER A 436 9.26 41.53 6.95
N PHE A 437 8.61 40.38 6.71
CA PHE A 437 9.03 39.09 7.26
C PHE A 437 8.95 37.90 6.30
N ILE A 438 8.38 38.08 5.11
CA ILE A 438 8.31 37.07 4.05
C ILE A 438 9.16 37.53 2.86
N PRO A 439 10.34 36.91 2.63
CA PRO A 439 11.18 37.18 1.47
C PRO A 439 10.45 36.92 0.15
N THR A 440 10.83 37.64 -0.91
CA THR A 440 10.20 37.57 -2.24
C THR A 440 10.05 36.13 -2.79
N PRO A 441 11.06 35.24 -2.71
CA PRO A 441 10.89 33.86 -3.18
C PRO A 441 9.80 33.08 -2.43
N GLU A 442 9.65 33.28 -1.12
CA GLU A 442 8.59 32.65 -0.33
C GLU A 442 7.22 33.29 -0.62
N LEU A 443 7.20 34.59 -0.88
CA LEU A 443 5.97 35.30 -1.25
C LEU A 443 5.36 34.79 -2.55
N HIS A 444 6.18 34.34 -3.51
CA HIS A 444 5.68 33.66 -4.72
C HIS A 444 4.88 32.39 -4.40
N ILE A 445 5.32 31.61 -3.40
CA ILE A 445 4.61 30.40 -2.95
C ILE A 445 3.28 30.76 -2.27
N LEU A 446 3.25 31.82 -1.45
CA LEU A 446 1.99 32.32 -0.88
C LEU A 446 1.02 32.77 -1.97
N ASN A 447 1.50 33.47 -3.01
CA ASN A 447 0.66 33.89 -4.14
C ASN A 447 0.13 32.70 -4.95
N LEU A 448 0.96 31.66 -5.15
CA LEU A 448 0.55 30.41 -5.78
C LEU A 448 -0.67 29.83 -5.06
N PHE A 449 -0.57 29.62 -3.74
CA PHE A 449 -1.66 29.06 -2.94
C PHE A 449 -2.76 30.07 -2.55
N ALA A 450 -2.64 31.33 -2.95
CA ALA A 450 -3.76 32.27 -3.01
C ALA A 450 -4.54 32.17 -4.35
N GLY A 451 -4.19 31.23 -5.23
CA GLY A 451 -4.86 30.96 -6.50
C GLY A 451 -4.29 31.77 -7.68
N GLN A 452 -3.04 32.21 -7.60
CA GLN A 452 -2.34 32.89 -8.72
C GLN A 452 -0.97 32.25 -8.99
N PRO A 453 -0.89 31.19 -9.83
CA PRO A 453 0.39 30.71 -10.32
C PRO A 453 1.02 31.79 -11.22
N VAL A 454 2.28 32.18 -10.93
CA VAL A 454 2.98 33.26 -11.65
C VAL A 454 3.25 32.89 -13.12
N ALA A 455 3.42 31.60 -13.42
CA ALA A 455 3.57 31.12 -14.80
C ALA A 455 2.32 31.32 -15.68
N ALA A 456 1.20 31.80 -15.13
CA ALA A 456 -0.01 32.13 -15.89
C ALA A 456 -0.04 33.58 -16.43
N THR A 457 0.90 34.46 -16.05
CA THR A 457 0.92 35.84 -16.56
C THR A 457 1.82 35.99 -17.79
N ALA A 458 1.16 36.13 -18.95
CA ALA A 458 1.61 36.73 -20.22
C ALA A 458 2.22 35.86 -21.35
N ALA A 459 2.39 34.53 -21.22
CA ALA A 459 2.82 33.68 -22.35
C ALA A 459 2.04 32.36 -22.55
N ALA A 460 1.23 31.93 -21.58
CA ALA A 460 0.59 30.60 -21.60
C ALA A 460 -0.67 30.47 -22.49
N ALA A 461 -1.08 31.52 -23.22
CA ALA A 461 -2.18 31.42 -24.18
C ALA A 461 -1.76 30.84 -25.54
N THR A 462 -0.46 30.60 -25.75
CA THR A 462 0.08 30.01 -26.99
C THR A 462 1.00 28.82 -26.75
N GLU A 463 1.21 28.40 -25.50
CA GLU A 463 1.91 27.14 -25.20
C GLU A 463 0.90 25.97 -25.17
N GLU A 464 0.25 25.72 -26.31
CA GLU A 464 0.08 24.34 -26.75
C GLU A 464 1.50 23.83 -27.05
N GLY A 465 2.23 23.45 -25.99
CA GLY A 465 3.54 22.86 -26.11
C GLY A 465 3.45 21.65 -27.01
N SER A 466 4.15 21.73 -28.15
CA SER A 466 4.40 20.61 -29.04
C SER A 466 4.72 19.37 -28.21
N GLN A 467 3.91 18.31 -28.38
CA GLN A 467 3.97 16.98 -27.72
C GLN A 467 3.01 16.68 -26.56
N GLY A 468 2.12 17.59 -26.14
CA GLY A 468 1.03 17.24 -25.21
C GLY A 468 1.45 16.99 -23.76
N ILE A 469 2.60 17.54 -23.35
CA ILE A 469 3.13 17.46 -21.98
C ILE A 469 2.58 18.62 -21.14
N GLU A 470 2.02 18.32 -19.97
CA GLU A 470 1.47 19.31 -19.03
C GLU A 470 2.59 20.12 -18.36
N SER A 471 2.48 21.45 -18.35
CA SER A 471 3.44 22.31 -17.62
C SER A 471 3.19 22.27 -16.11
N ALA A 472 4.18 22.58 -15.26
CA ALA A 472 3.99 22.55 -13.80
C ALA A 472 2.87 23.48 -13.32
N ALA A 473 2.63 24.59 -14.00
CA ALA A 473 1.56 25.52 -13.66
C ALA A 473 0.16 25.00 -14.05
N GLN A 474 0.05 24.27 -15.15
CA GLN A 474 -1.16 23.50 -15.49
C GLN A 474 -1.34 22.36 -14.48
N ALA A 475 -0.22 21.71 -14.10
CA ALA A 475 -0.18 20.57 -13.19
C ALA A 475 -0.72 20.88 -11.79
N VAL A 476 -0.69 22.15 -11.41
CA VAL A 476 -1.07 22.61 -10.09
C VAL A 476 -2.49 23.18 -10.10
N ARG A 477 -3.01 23.56 -11.27
CA ARG A 477 -4.31 24.23 -11.43
C ARG A 477 -5.47 23.31 -11.11
N LEU A 478 -6.41 23.81 -10.32
CA LEU A 478 -7.68 23.15 -10.04
C LEU A 478 -8.85 23.86 -10.73
N SER A 479 -9.90 23.09 -11.01
CA SER A 479 -11.15 23.54 -11.61
C SER A 479 -12.32 22.69 -11.08
N PRO A 480 -13.58 23.03 -11.39
CA PRO A 480 -14.71 22.18 -11.02
C PRO A 480 -14.68 20.78 -11.67
N ALA A 481 -13.90 20.61 -12.74
CA ALA A 481 -13.70 19.31 -13.42
C ALA A 481 -12.52 18.50 -12.84
N SER A 482 -11.77 19.04 -11.87
CA SER A 482 -10.62 18.35 -11.29
C SER A 482 -11.05 17.10 -10.52
N THR A 483 -10.31 16.01 -10.71
CA THR A 483 -10.55 14.75 -10.00
C THR A 483 -10.18 14.88 -8.51
N PRO A 484 -10.80 14.09 -7.62
CA PRO A 484 -10.42 14.06 -6.20
C PRO A 484 -8.93 13.75 -5.97
N GLU A 485 -8.38 12.82 -6.76
CA GLU A 485 -6.94 12.48 -6.73
C GLU A 485 -6.07 13.69 -7.04
N ARG A 486 -6.43 14.49 -8.06
CA ARG A 486 -5.72 15.72 -8.37
C ARG A 486 -5.80 16.74 -7.25
N ILE A 487 -6.96 16.87 -6.61
CA ILE A 487 -7.14 17.77 -5.47
C ILE A 487 -6.26 17.33 -4.29
N LEU A 488 -6.14 16.03 -4.01
CA LEU A 488 -5.26 15.48 -2.97
C LEU A 488 -3.78 15.76 -3.26
N GLN A 489 -3.35 15.58 -4.51
CA GLN A 489 -1.98 15.89 -4.93
C GLN A 489 -1.65 17.37 -4.69
N VAL A 490 -2.52 18.29 -5.10
CA VAL A 490 -2.30 19.74 -4.93
C VAL A 490 -2.45 20.16 -3.46
N GLN A 491 -3.34 19.52 -2.70
CA GLN A 491 -3.42 19.68 -1.25
C GLN A 491 -2.09 19.30 -0.60
N TRP A 492 -1.51 18.17 -0.99
CA TRP A 492 -0.20 17.77 -0.49
C TRP A 492 0.86 18.83 -0.82
N LEU A 493 0.89 19.39 -2.04
CA LEU A 493 1.84 20.45 -2.41
C LEU A 493 1.71 21.68 -1.49
N ALA A 494 0.49 22.11 -1.20
CA ALA A 494 0.22 23.23 -0.28
C ALA A 494 0.71 22.93 1.13
N HIS A 495 0.41 21.73 1.62
CA HIS A 495 0.80 21.29 2.95
C HIS A 495 2.32 21.14 3.10
N PHE A 496 2.96 20.52 2.12
CA PHE A 496 4.40 20.36 2.05
C PHE A 496 5.13 21.70 2.00
N ALA A 497 4.65 22.64 1.16
CA ALA A 497 5.18 23.99 1.10
C ALA A 497 5.03 24.72 2.44
N ALA A 498 3.86 24.63 3.07
CA ALA A 498 3.60 25.23 4.38
C ALA A 498 4.60 24.76 5.44
N VAL A 499 4.74 23.44 5.61
CA VAL A 499 5.65 22.86 6.63
C VAL A 499 7.11 23.13 6.29
N SER A 500 7.51 23.02 5.01
CA SER A 500 8.89 23.25 4.59
C SER A 500 9.34 24.71 4.75
N LEU A 501 8.45 25.68 4.51
CA LEU A 501 8.75 27.10 4.73
C LEU A 501 8.96 27.46 6.20
N ALA A 502 8.41 26.66 7.11
CA ALA A 502 8.59 26.81 8.55
C ALA A 502 9.72 25.92 9.12
N ALA A 503 10.36 25.12 8.28
CA ALA A 503 11.41 24.19 8.71
C ALA A 503 12.64 24.94 9.24
N SER A 504 13.16 24.45 10.36
CA SER A 504 14.46 24.85 10.91
C SER A 504 15.60 24.28 10.06
N SER A 505 16.81 24.84 10.19
CA SER A 505 17.98 24.44 9.39
C SER A 505 18.46 23.00 9.62
N ASP A 506 18.12 22.41 10.77
CA ASP A 506 18.41 21.02 11.14
C ASP A 506 17.34 20.03 10.65
N SER A 507 16.18 20.51 10.20
CA SER A 507 15.15 19.66 9.62
C SER A 507 15.55 19.24 8.19
N PRO A 508 15.28 17.98 7.78
CA PRO A 508 15.45 17.56 6.39
C PRO A 508 14.57 18.36 5.42
N LEU A 509 13.49 18.98 5.90
CA LEU A 509 12.63 19.84 5.09
C LEU A 509 13.30 21.15 4.64
N SER A 510 14.40 21.55 5.30
CA SER A 510 15.19 22.73 4.90
C SER A 510 15.82 22.58 3.51
N PHE A 511 16.23 21.36 3.14
CA PHE A 511 16.72 21.05 1.79
C PHE A 511 15.63 21.32 0.76
N PHE A 512 14.42 20.79 0.98
CA PHE A 512 13.31 20.97 0.04
C PHE A 512 12.81 22.42 -0.01
N ARG A 513 12.84 23.14 1.11
CA ARG A 513 12.64 24.60 1.12
C ARG A 513 13.61 25.28 0.15
N THR A 514 14.89 24.91 0.21
CA THR A 514 15.93 25.46 -0.67
C THR A 514 15.66 25.13 -2.14
N VAL A 515 15.24 23.90 -2.46
CA VAL A 515 14.80 23.53 -3.83
C VAL A 515 13.66 24.42 -4.33
N MET A 516 12.68 24.74 -3.48
CA MET A 516 11.56 25.61 -3.86
C MET A 516 11.96 27.07 -4.09
N VAL A 517 12.85 27.64 -3.25
CA VAL A 517 13.05 29.11 -3.18
C VAL A 517 14.41 29.60 -3.65
N ASP A 518 15.43 28.76 -3.64
CA ASP A 518 16.81 29.10 -4.03
C ASP A 518 17.57 27.87 -4.56
N PRO A 519 17.08 27.23 -5.63
CA PRO A 519 17.65 25.97 -6.12
C PRO A 519 19.11 26.11 -6.54
N GLY A 520 19.52 27.26 -7.09
CA GLY A 520 20.88 27.47 -7.59
C GLY A 520 21.97 27.34 -6.52
N SER A 521 21.64 27.57 -5.25
CA SER A 521 22.55 27.35 -4.12
C SER A 521 22.97 25.88 -3.93
N LEU A 522 22.24 24.94 -4.55
CA LEU A 522 22.50 23.50 -4.50
C LEU A 522 23.41 23.01 -5.64
N ALA A 523 23.90 23.90 -6.52
CA ALA A 523 24.78 23.53 -7.61
C ALA A 523 26.07 22.88 -7.08
N GLY A 524 26.41 21.69 -7.60
CA GLY A 524 27.53 20.87 -7.16
C GLY A 524 27.27 20.06 -5.89
N SER A 525 26.06 20.06 -5.34
CA SER A 525 25.70 19.25 -4.17
C SER A 525 25.23 17.84 -4.55
N TRP A 526 25.33 16.89 -3.61
CA TRP A 526 24.77 15.55 -3.76
C TRP A 526 23.31 15.54 -3.30
N MET A 527 22.39 15.43 -4.25
CA MET A 527 20.96 15.40 -3.99
C MET A 527 20.52 14.01 -3.50
N PRO A 528 19.45 13.92 -2.69
CA PRO A 528 18.93 12.63 -2.24
C PRO A 528 18.45 11.81 -3.43
N THR A 529 18.51 10.49 -3.32
CA THR A 529 18.00 9.54 -4.33
C THR A 529 18.58 9.71 -5.75
N MET A 530 19.81 10.26 -5.84
CA MET A 530 20.57 10.24 -7.08
C MET A 530 21.35 8.92 -7.20
N PRO A 531 21.64 8.48 -8.44
CA PRO A 531 22.48 7.31 -8.69
C PRO A 531 23.76 7.34 -7.84
N GLU A 532 24.21 6.15 -7.44
CA GLU A 532 25.47 5.96 -6.74
C GLU A 532 26.48 5.27 -7.64
N ASP A 533 27.77 5.42 -7.33
CA ASP A 533 28.81 4.65 -7.96
C ASP A 533 28.64 3.16 -7.62
N VAL A 534 28.15 2.39 -8.59
CA VAL A 534 27.89 0.94 -8.46
C VAL A 534 29.15 0.18 -8.08
N LEU A 535 30.32 0.59 -8.57
CA LEU A 535 31.57 -0.08 -8.28
C LEU A 535 31.99 0.17 -6.83
N LYS A 536 31.82 1.40 -6.35
CA LYS A 536 32.07 1.75 -4.95
C LYS A 536 31.10 1.02 -4.02
N MET A 537 29.81 1.00 -4.34
CA MET A 537 28.79 0.28 -3.60
C MET A 537 29.10 -1.23 -3.53
N ALA A 538 29.48 -1.85 -4.65
CA ALA A 538 29.88 -3.25 -4.67
C ALA A 538 31.12 -3.53 -3.81
N GLN A 539 32.12 -2.63 -3.82
CA GLN A 539 33.29 -2.75 -2.94
C GLN A 539 32.92 -2.69 -1.46
N ASP A 540 32.04 -1.78 -1.06
CA ASP A 540 31.68 -1.61 0.35
C ASP A 540 30.97 -2.86 0.91
N VAL A 541 30.24 -3.59 0.05
CA VAL A 541 29.59 -4.86 0.40
C VAL A 541 30.55 -6.06 0.35
N MET A 542 31.33 -6.19 -0.73
CA MET A 542 32.12 -7.39 -1.01
C MET A 542 33.53 -7.35 -0.41
N GLY A 543 34.06 -6.14 -0.16
CA GLY A 543 35.44 -5.93 0.23
C GLY A 543 36.44 -6.42 -0.81
N GLY A 544 37.53 -7.03 -0.36
CA GLY A 544 38.55 -7.62 -1.22
C GLY A 544 39.39 -6.62 -2.01
N ARG A 545 40.10 -7.14 -3.02
CA ARG A 545 40.94 -6.35 -3.91
C ARG A 545 40.36 -6.38 -5.32
N TRP A 546 40.33 -5.22 -5.95
CA TRP A 546 39.64 -5.00 -7.21
C TRP A 546 40.64 -4.75 -8.34
N TYR A 547 40.34 -5.30 -9.50
CA TYR A 547 41.16 -5.30 -10.70
C TYR A 547 40.31 -4.93 -11.91
N ARG A 548 40.93 -4.58 -13.04
CA ARG A 548 40.28 -4.44 -14.34
C ARG A 548 40.84 -5.45 -15.32
N CYS A 549 39.98 -5.97 -16.18
CA CYS A 549 40.40 -6.77 -17.33
C CYS A 549 41.11 -5.88 -18.38
N PRO A 550 41.70 -6.45 -19.45
CA PRO A 550 42.37 -5.67 -20.50
C PRO A 550 41.46 -4.66 -21.20
N ASN A 551 40.13 -4.86 -21.14
CA ASN A 551 39.12 -3.97 -21.72
C ASN A 551 38.51 -2.99 -20.69
N GLY A 552 38.99 -2.98 -19.44
CA GLY A 552 38.57 -2.01 -18.42
C GLY A 552 37.44 -2.45 -17.49
N HIS A 553 36.79 -3.60 -17.71
CA HIS A 553 35.71 -4.09 -16.86
C HIS A 553 36.23 -4.54 -15.48
N PRO A 554 35.59 -4.12 -14.38
CA PRO A 554 36.03 -4.44 -13.04
C PRO A 554 35.77 -5.91 -12.66
N PHE A 555 36.68 -6.51 -11.91
CA PHE A 555 36.49 -7.79 -11.23
C PHE A 555 37.18 -7.76 -9.87
N TYR A 556 36.72 -8.55 -8.91
CA TYR A 556 37.31 -8.59 -7.57
C TYR A 556 37.92 -9.96 -7.26
N VAL A 557 38.88 -9.96 -6.34
CA VAL A 557 39.48 -11.14 -5.74
C VAL A 557 39.27 -11.06 -4.23
N ASP A 558 38.71 -12.12 -3.66
CA ASP A 558 38.39 -12.26 -2.24
C ASP A 558 39.62 -12.66 -1.40
N LEU A 559 39.38 -13.17 -0.17
CA LEU A 559 40.38 -13.80 0.69
C LEU A 559 41.70 -13.02 0.82
N CYS A 560 42.75 -13.48 0.14
CA CYS A 560 44.11 -12.92 0.19
C CYS A 560 44.31 -11.72 -0.73
N GLY A 561 43.31 -11.34 -1.52
CA GLY A 561 43.32 -10.20 -2.44
C GLY A 561 44.17 -10.40 -3.70
N ARG A 562 44.90 -11.51 -3.85
CA ARG A 562 45.75 -11.77 -5.02
C ARG A 562 45.24 -12.98 -5.83
N PRO A 563 45.25 -12.90 -7.17
CA PRO A 563 44.62 -13.92 -8.00
C PRO A 563 45.43 -15.22 -8.03
N THR A 564 44.76 -16.34 -7.76
CA THR A 564 45.36 -17.69 -7.79
C THR A 564 44.78 -18.57 -8.91
N GLN A 565 43.74 -18.07 -9.60
CA GLN A 565 43.10 -18.76 -10.71
C GLN A 565 42.84 -17.79 -11.87
N ILE A 566 42.81 -18.34 -13.08
CA ILE A 566 42.45 -17.61 -14.30
C ILE A 566 40.98 -17.91 -14.62
N ASN A 567 40.21 -16.87 -14.94
CA ASN A 567 38.81 -16.96 -15.32
C ASN A 567 38.52 -16.08 -16.55
N LYS A 568 37.26 -16.00 -16.98
CA LYS A 568 36.80 -15.14 -18.10
C LYS A 568 35.99 -13.97 -17.57
N CYS A 569 36.24 -12.78 -18.13
CA CYS A 569 35.48 -11.56 -17.83
C CYS A 569 34.00 -11.76 -18.19
N ALA A 570 33.10 -11.43 -17.26
CA ALA A 570 31.66 -11.58 -17.46
C ALA A 570 31.09 -10.69 -18.58
N GLU A 571 31.74 -9.56 -18.87
CA GLU A 571 31.25 -8.59 -19.87
C GLU A 571 31.84 -8.83 -21.27
N CYS A 572 33.15 -9.09 -21.38
CA CYS A 572 33.83 -9.18 -22.69
C CYS A 572 34.54 -10.51 -22.96
N GLY A 573 34.56 -11.45 -22.00
CA GLY A 573 35.16 -12.76 -22.17
C GLY A 573 36.69 -12.81 -22.21
N SER A 574 37.40 -11.68 -22.03
CA SER A 574 38.86 -11.67 -21.92
C SER A 574 39.34 -12.45 -20.68
N GLU A 575 40.59 -12.92 -20.68
CA GLU A 575 41.17 -13.59 -19.52
C GLU A 575 41.37 -12.61 -18.35
N ILE A 576 40.93 -13.02 -17.16
CA ILE A 576 41.04 -12.28 -15.91
C ILE A 576 41.65 -13.16 -14.82
N GLY A 577 42.16 -12.56 -13.75
CA GLY A 577 42.83 -13.28 -12.66
C GLY A 577 44.32 -13.51 -12.91
N GLY A 578 44.81 -14.71 -12.57
CA GLY A 578 46.23 -14.97 -12.39
C GLY A 578 46.56 -16.33 -11.79
N THR A 579 47.83 -16.65 -11.62
CA THR A 579 48.30 -17.90 -10.96
C THR A 579 49.43 -17.58 -10.00
N ASP A 580 49.59 -18.37 -8.94
CA ASP A 580 50.61 -18.16 -7.91
C ASP A 580 50.62 -16.73 -7.32
N HIS A 581 49.43 -16.16 -7.11
CA HIS A 581 49.22 -14.78 -6.66
C HIS A 581 49.66 -13.71 -7.68
N ASN A 582 50.11 -14.09 -8.88
CA ASN A 582 50.55 -13.17 -9.92
C ASN A 582 49.42 -12.83 -10.89
N LEU A 583 49.15 -11.54 -11.02
CA LEU A 583 48.14 -11.01 -11.94
C LEU A 583 48.61 -11.19 -13.40
N LEU A 584 47.69 -11.56 -14.29
CA LEU A 584 47.99 -11.62 -15.73
C LEU A 584 48.42 -10.25 -16.27
N SER A 585 49.36 -10.23 -17.21
CA SER A 585 50.00 -9.02 -17.74
C SER A 585 49.08 -8.04 -18.49
N GLY A 586 47.85 -8.44 -18.79
CA GLY A 586 46.82 -7.57 -19.39
C GLY A 586 45.78 -7.05 -18.39
N ASN A 587 45.76 -7.56 -17.16
CA ASN A 587 44.89 -7.06 -16.12
C ASN A 587 45.56 -5.91 -15.38
N GLN A 588 44.74 -5.00 -14.84
CA GLN A 588 45.20 -3.85 -14.09
C GLN A 588 44.75 -3.96 -12.63
N ASP A 589 45.65 -3.71 -11.69
CA ASP A 589 45.29 -3.56 -10.28
C ASP A 589 44.70 -2.17 -10.01
N ILE A 590 43.48 -2.12 -9.48
CA ILE A 590 42.84 -0.84 -9.21
C ILE A 590 43.43 -0.24 -7.94
N GLY A 591 43.95 0.97 -8.05
CA GLY A 591 44.57 1.70 -6.94
C GLY A 591 46.05 1.36 -6.70
N ASN A 592 46.66 0.47 -7.50
CA ASN A 592 48.06 0.04 -7.38
C ASN A 592 48.43 -0.30 -5.92
N VAL A 593 47.66 -1.19 -5.31
CA VAL A 593 47.65 -1.43 -3.86
C VAL A 593 48.97 -2.06 -3.36
N GLY A 594 49.75 -2.70 -4.24
CA GLY A 594 51.07 -3.27 -3.94
C GLY A 594 51.12 -4.80 -4.08
N GLU A 595 52.22 -5.45 -3.67
CA GLU A 595 52.38 -6.90 -3.84
C GLU A 595 52.01 -7.73 -2.58
N ASP A 596 51.62 -7.10 -1.49
CA ASP A 596 51.34 -7.84 -0.26
C ASP A 596 49.97 -8.53 -0.28
N LEU A 597 49.85 -9.62 0.49
CA LEU A 597 48.59 -10.33 0.70
C LEU A 597 47.67 -9.57 1.65
N TYR A 598 46.37 -9.80 1.53
CA TYR A 598 45.29 -9.23 2.35
C TYR A 598 45.09 -7.71 2.21
N GLN A 599 45.80 -7.07 1.29
CA GLN A 599 45.55 -5.69 0.92
C GLN A 599 44.23 -5.57 0.17
N LYS A 600 43.47 -4.52 0.48
CA LYS A 600 42.18 -4.22 -0.13
C LYS A 600 42.30 -2.99 -1.00
N THR A 601 41.56 -2.97 -2.11
CA THR A 601 41.39 -1.74 -2.87
C THR A 601 40.50 -0.80 -2.07
N VAL A 602 40.83 0.49 -2.07
CA VAL A 602 39.94 1.56 -1.60
C VAL A 602 39.60 2.39 -2.82
N LEU A 603 38.34 2.35 -3.24
CA LEU A 603 37.81 3.19 -4.30
C LEU A 603 37.27 4.48 -3.70
N ASP A 604 37.54 5.58 -4.39
CA ASP A 604 36.83 6.85 -4.16
C ASP A 604 35.42 6.76 -4.77
N ASP A 605 34.43 7.32 -4.09
CA ASP A 605 33.06 7.41 -4.61
C ASP A 605 33.03 8.38 -5.80
N GLN A 606 32.73 7.89 -6.99
CA GLN A 606 32.60 8.68 -8.22
C GLN A 606 31.15 9.09 -8.51
N SER A 607 30.26 9.09 -7.49
CA SER A 607 28.88 9.56 -7.63
C SER A 607 28.86 11.01 -8.15
N GLU A 608 28.17 11.22 -9.28
CA GLU A 608 28.05 12.55 -9.86
C GLU A 608 27.16 13.45 -8.98
N PRO A 609 27.56 14.72 -8.72
CA PRO A 609 26.71 15.66 -8.02
C PRO A 609 25.53 16.09 -8.91
N ASN A 610 24.69 16.99 -8.40
CA ASN A 610 23.54 17.59 -9.07
C ASN A 610 22.34 16.63 -9.26
N TYR A 611 21.32 17.12 -9.97
CA TYR A 611 20.11 16.38 -10.32
C TYR A 611 20.40 15.42 -11.49
N CYS A 612 20.47 14.14 -11.16
CA CYS A 612 20.86 13.02 -12.04
C CYS A 612 19.70 12.05 -12.31
N VAL A 613 18.45 12.53 -12.33
CA VAL A 613 17.28 11.68 -12.60
C VAL A 613 17.06 11.57 -14.10
N ARG A 614 17.10 10.33 -14.61
CA ARG A 614 16.89 9.97 -16.02
C ARG A 614 15.44 10.17 -16.47
N SER A 615 15.15 9.91 -17.73
CA SER A 615 13.79 10.05 -18.26
C SER A 615 12.79 9.13 -17.54
N VAL A 616 11.50 9.48 -17.56
CA VAL A 616 10.44 8.66 -16.94
C VAL A 616 10.45 7.23 -17.48
N ASP A 617 10.59 7.06 -18.79
CA ASP A 617 10.62 5.73 -19.44
C ASP A 617 11.78 4.85 -18.98
N GLU A 618 12.91 5.44 -18.60
CA GLU A 618 14.06 4.72 -18.04
C GLU A 618 13.86 4.42 -16.57
N GLU A 619 13.35 5.38 -15.80
CA GLU A 619 13.08 5.20 -14.37
C GLU A 619 11.99 4.15 -14.12
N GLU A 620 10.96 4.06 -14.95
CA GLU A 620 9.88 3.07 -14.82
C GLU A 620 10.37 1.62 -15.01
N LYS A 621 11.41 1.40 -15.82
CA LYS A 621 12.04 0.08 -15.98
C LYS A 621 12.69 -0.40 -14.68
N ASP A 622 13.17 0.55 -13.87
CA ASP A 622 13.85 0.31 -12.60
C ASP A 622 12.92 0.57 -11.38
N GLN A 623 11.60 0.54 -11.56
CA GLN A 623 10.62 0.87 -10.51
C GLN A 623 10.72 -0.02 -9.25
N PHE A 624 11.31 -1.21 -9.34
CA PHE A 624 11.51 -2.15 -8.23
C PHE A 624 12.95 -2.20 -7.71
N TYR A 625 13.84 -1.32 -8.19
CA TYR A 625 15.24 -1.32 -7.80
C TYR A 625 15.47 -0.57 -6.49
N SER A 626 16.42 -1.04 -5.67
CA SER A 626 16.88 -0.35 -4.46
C SER A 626 18.03 0.59 -4.79
N VAL A 627 18.04 1.79 -4.21
CA VAL A 627 19.10 2.80 -4.43
C VAL A 627 19.68 3.21 -3.09
N ARG A 628 21.00 3.18 -2.91
CA ARG A 628 21.69 3.60 -1.66
C ARG A 628 21.08 2.95 -0.41
N THR A 629 20.83 1.63 -0.47
CA THR A 629 20.13 0.81 0.57
C THR A 629 18.65 1.10 0.81
N LEU A 630 18.07 2.11 0.14
CA LEU A 630 16.64 2.39 0.23
C LEU A 630 15.86 1.35 -0.58
N ASN A 631 14.81 0.81 0.02
CA ASN A 631 13.83 0.01 -0.72
C ASN A 631 13.12 0.88 -1.77
N PRO A 632 12.48 0.27 -2.79
CA PRO A 632 11.85 1.01 -3.88
C PRO A 632 10.80 2.02 -3.40
N THR A 633 10.01 1.67 -2.38
CA THR A 633 8.97 2.55 -1.82
C THR A 633 9.58 3.81 -1.19
N SER A 634 10.62 3.66 -0.37
CA SER A 634 11.33 4.79 0.25
C SER A 634 12.02 5.67 -0.80
N HIS A 635 12.68 5.06 -1.79
CA HIS A 635 13.31 5.78 -2.91
C HIS A 635 12.29 6.64 -3.67
N ARG A 636 11.18 6.03 -4.12
CA ARG A 636 10.12 6.73 -4.86
C ARG A 636 9.41 7.78 -4.02
N THR A 637 9.30 7.58 -2.70
CA THR A 637 8.73 8.56 -1.78
C THR A 637 9.58 9.83 -1.75
N ILE A 638 10.90 9.68 -1.56
CA ILE A 638 11.82 10.83 -1.51
C ILE A 638 11.92 11.52 -2.86
N GLN A 639 11.98 10.76 -3.96
CA GLN A 639 11.93 11.35 -5.31
C GLN A 639 10.63 12.12 -5.54
N TRP A 640 9.48 11.60 -5.13
CA TRP A 640 8.21 12.29 -5.28
C TRP A 640 8.16 13.61 -4.48
N ILE A 641 8.72 13.62 -3.26
CA ILE A 641 8.87 14.83 -2.44
C ILE A 641 9.81 15.84 -3.13
N LEU A 642 10.93 15.39 -3.68
CA LEU A 642 11.86 16.22 -4.44
C LEU A 642 11.17 16.89 -5.64
N HIS A 643 10.50 16.10 -6.48
CA HIS A 643 9.79 16.63 -7.66
C HIS A 643 8.63 17.53 -7.26
N SER A 644 8.00 17.29 -6.11
CA SER A 644 6.99 18.18 -5.58
C SER A 644 7.56 19.56 -5.21
N ALA A 645 8.76 19.61 -4.62
CA ALA A 645 9.46 20.88 -4.36
C ALA A 645 9.79 21.62 -5.66
N MET A 646 10.22 20.90 -6.69
CA MET A 646 10.51 21.48 -8.02
C MET A 646 9.22 22.00 -8.70
N VAL A 647 8.13 21.24 -8.63
CA VAL A 647 6.82 21.65 -9.16
C VAL A 647 6.31 22.90 -8.44
N VAL A 648 6.41 22.97 -7.11
CA VAL A 648 6.03 24.18 -6.34
C VAL A 648 6.90 25.37 -6.73
N GLY A 649 8.23 25.19 -6.80
CA GLY A 649 9.16 26.26 -7.17
C GLY A 649 8.87 26.84 -8.56
N HIS A 650 8.72 25.97 -9.57
CA HIS A 650 8.36 26.37 -10.93
C HIS A 650 6.96 26.99 -10.99
N ALA A 651 5.94 26.40 -10.36
CA ALA A 651 4.59 26.96 -10.37
C ALA A 651 4.53 28.34 -9.69
N ALA A 652 5.37 28.57 -8.68
CA ALA A 652 5.46 29.82 -7.94
C ALA A 652 6.21 30.92 -8.70
N ALA A 653 7.31 30.62 -9.42
CA ALA A 653 8.16 31.66 -10.03
C ALA A 653 8.48 31.47 -11.53
N GLY A 654 7.96 30.42 -12.17
CA GLY A 654 8.07 30.15 -13.61
C GLY A 654 9.51 30.13 -14.11
N ALA A 655 9.75 30.80 -15.25
CA ALA A 655 11.07 30.86 -15.88
C ALA A 655 12.19 31.43 -15.00
N ALA A 656 11.85 32.24 -13.98
CA ALA A 656 12.84 32.73 -13.02
C ALA A 656 13.38 31.58 -12.14
N TRP A 657 12.51 30.64 -11.75
CA TRP A 657 12.94 29.42 -11.03
C TRP A 657 13.76 28.50 -11.93
N ASP A 658 13.32 28.27 -13.18
CA ASP A 658 14.08 27.44 -14.12
C ASP A 658 15.49 27.97 -14.36
N SER A 659 15.62 29.30 -14.53
CA SER A 659 16.91 29.96 -14.71
C SER A 659 17.82 29.80 -13.49
N ALA A 660 17.25 29.87 -12.28
CA ALA A 660 17.99 29.68 -11.04
C ALA A 660 18.39 28.20 -10.82
N ALA A 661 17.56 27.25 -11.26
CA ALA A 661 17.77 25.82 -11.10
C ALA A 661 18.69 25.21 -12.17
N ALA A 662 18.89 25.87 -13.31
CA ALA A 662 19.68 25.35 -14.42
C ALA A 662 21.08 24.81 -14.04
N PRO A 663 21.87 25.45 -13.13
CA PRO A 663 23.16 24.93 -12.70
C PRO A 663 23.12 23.63 -11.89
N VAL A 664 21.93 23.24 -11.40
CA VAL A 664 21.71 22.02 -10.60
C VAL A 664 21.40 20.82 -11.50
N VAL A 665 21.18 21.00 -12.80
CA VAL A 665 20.86 19.88 -13.71
C VAL A 665 22.14 19.20 -14.19
N ASN A 666 22.24 17.88 -14.02
CA ASN A 666 23.29 17.10 -14.67
C ASN A 666 22.80 16.65 -16.06
N SER A 667 23.32 17.28 -17.12
CA SER A 667 22.92 17.02 -18.51
C SER A 667 23.35 15.64 -19.03
N SER A 668 24.25 14.93 -18.34
CA SER A 668 24.60 13.55 -18.69
C SER A 668 23.47 12.57 -18.37
N TYR A 669 22.56 12.95 -17.47
CA TYR A 669 21.42 12.13 -17.04
C TYR A 669 20.07 12.69 -17.50
N ALA A 670 19.88 14.01 -17.39
CA ALA A 670 18.58 14.64 -17.57
C ALA A 670 18.58 15.54 -18.81
N ASP A 671 17.88 15.12 -19.86
CA ASP A 671 17.55 15.98 -20.99
C ASP A 671 16.20 16.69 -20.75
N THR A 672 16.28 17.86 -20.11
CA THR A 672 15.10 18.66 -19.79
C THR A 672 14.51 19.39 -21.00
N THR A 673 15.24 19.46 -22.12
CA THR A 673 14.80 20.18 -23.32
C THR A 673 13.68 19.43 -24.04
N VAL A 674 13.69 18.10 -23.99
CA VAL A 674 12.67 17.23 -24.56
C VAL A 674 11.29 17.45 -23.91
N ALA A 675 11.27 17.78 -22.62
CA ALA A 675 10.03 18.04 -21.90
C ALA A 675 9.57 19.51 -21.97
N GLY A 676 10.32 20.41 -22.63
CA GLY A 676 10.04 21.85 -22.63
C GLY A 676 10.57 22.61 -21.42
N GLY A 677 11.53 22.06 -20.68
CA GLY A 677 12.20 22.70 -19.53
C GLY A 677 12.15 21.87 -18.25
N LEU A 678 12.90 22.32 -17.23
CA LEU A 678 13.04 21.58 -15.96
C LEU A 678 11.72 21.46 -15.20
N GLY A 679 10.88 22.49 -15.17
CA GLY A 679 9.56 22.43 -14.52
C GLY A 679 8.63 21.37 -15.12
N ALA A 680 8.58 21.26 -16.45
CA ALA A 680 7.80 20.24 -17.14
C ALA A 680 8.39 18.84 -16.95
N TYR A 681 9.73 18.71 -17.00
CA TYR A 681 10.44 17.48 -16.68
C TYR A 681 10.13 16.99 -15.27
N ALA A 682 10.18 17.88 -14.27
CA ALA A 682 9.83 17.56 -12.89
C ALA A 682 8.36 17.17 -12.72
N THR A 683 7.46 17.76 -13.51
CA THR A 683 6.03 17.44 -13.50
C THR A 683 5.75 16.02 -14.01
N LEU A 684 6.41 15.61 -15.09
CA LEU A 684 6.34 14.24 -15.60
C LEU A 684 6.76 13.22 -14.54
N HIS A 685 7.91 13.48 -13.90
CA HIS A 685 8.41 12.64 -12.81
C HIS A 685 7.50 12.66 -11.58
N TRP A 686 6.93 13.81 -11.23
CA TRP A 686 5.98 13.93 -10.13
C TRP A 686 4.74 13.05 -10.36
N HIS A 687 4.21 13.01 -11.58
CA HIS A 687 3.07 12.17 -11.93
C HIS A 687 3.43 10.67 -11.97
N SER A 688 4.54 10.31 -12.64
CA SER A 688 4.97 8.91 -12.73
C SER A 688 5.32 8.32 -11.36
N ASN A 689 6.03 9.06 -10.50
CA ASN A 689 6.36 8.61 -9.15
C ASN A 689 5.10 8.42 -8.28
N TRP A 690 4.08 9.26 -8.43
CA TRP A 690 2.79 9.06 -7.74
C TRP A 690 2.12 7.74 -8.16
N CYS A 691 2.04 7.49 -9.46
CA CYS A 691 1.49 6.24 -9.99
C CYS A 691 2.30 5.01 -9.52
N THR A 692 3.62 5.13 -9.49
CA THR A 692 4.52 4.08 -8.99
C THR A 692 4.33 3.83 -7.50
N LEU A 693 4.16 4.87 -6.68
CA LEU A 693 3.92 4.73 -5.24
C LEU A 693 2.61 3.99 -4.94
N LYS A 694 1.52 4.27 -5.66
CA LYS A 694 0.27 3.51 -5.54
C LYS A 694 0.48 2.01 -5.83
N LYS A 695 1.24 1.70 -6.88
CA LYS A 695 1.59 0.31 -7.24
C LYS A 695 2.46 -0.37 -6.17
N LEU A 696 3.51 0.30 -5.71
CA LEU A 696 4.45 -0.26 -4.72
C LEU A 696 3.84 -0.48 -3.34
N THR A 697 2.86 0.34 -2.97
CA THR A 697 2.18 0.24 -1.66
C THR A 697 0.94 -0.64 -1.69
N ASP A 698 0.43 -1.00 -2.88
CA ASP A 698 -0.89 -1.63 -3.10
C ASP A 698 -2.01 -0.84 -2.39
N ARG A 699 -2.01 0.48 -2.57
CA ARG A 699 -2.95 1.42 -1.94
C ARG A 699 -3.56 2.39 -2.94
N ASN A 700 -4.76 2.87 -2.63
CA ASN A 700 -5.42 3.91 -3.41
C ASN A 700 -4.84 5.31 -3.13
N ALA A 701 -5.32 6.31 -3.87
CA ALA A 701 -4.86 7.71 -3.75
C ALA A 701 -5.09 8.33 -2.37
N ASP A 702 -6.24 8.05 -1.72
CA ASP A 702 -6.55 8.58 -0.38
C ASP A 702 -5.54 8.02 0.65
N ASP A 703 -5.30 6.71 0.62
CA ASP A 703 -4.38 6.00 1.53
C ASP A 703 -2.93 6.48 1.34
N VAL A 704 -2.46 6.57 0.09
CA VAL A 704 -1.11 7.08 -0.21
C VAL A 704 -0.97 8.53 0.23
N ALA A 705 -1.99 9.37 0.00
CA ALA A 705 -1.98 10.74 0.50
C ALA A 705 -1.86 10.79 2.03
N VAL A 706 -2.61 9.96 2.77
CA VAL A 706 -2.51 9.89 4.24
C VAL A 706 -1.10 9.49 4.68
N LEU A 707 -0.53 8.42 4.09
CA LEU A 707 0.82 7.97 4.41
C LEU A 707 1.87 9.07 4.19
N LEU A 708 1.79 9.78 3.07
CA LEU A 708 2.71 10.88 2.75
C LEU A 708 2.55 12.08 3.70
N HIS A 709 1.33 12.37 4.17
CA HIS A 709 1.12 13.39 5.20
C HIS A 709 1.66 12.97 6.57
N LEU A 710 1.57 11.68 6.93
CA LEU A 710 2.20 11.17 8.15
C LEU A 710 3.72 11.33 8.10
N VAL A 711 4.34 11.02 6.95
CA VAL A 711 5.77 11.29 6.72
C VAL A 711 6.07 12.78 6.88
N LEU A 712 5.31 13.65 6.23
CA LEU A 712 5.50 15.10 6.32
C LEU A 712 5.42 15.62 7.76
N LEU A 713 4.41 15.19 8.51
CA LEU A 713 4.20 15.58 9.91
C LEU A 713 5.31 15.05 10.82
N SER A 714 5.84 13.85 10.55
CA SER A 714 6.99 13.30 11.29
C SER A 714 8.29 14.07 11.08
N CYS A 715 8.42 14.78 9.95
CA CYS A 715 9.57 15.62 9.60
C CYS A 715 9.40 17.10 10.01
N GLY A 716 8.20 17.49 10.44
CA GLY A 716 7.88 18.84 10.89
C GLY A 716 8.55 19.17 12.24
N PRO A 717 8.52 20.44 12.67
CA PRO A 717 9.07 20.82 13.96
C PRO A 717 8.40 20.01 15.08
N SER A 718 9.20 19.23 15.82
CA SER A 718 8.72 18.50 16.99
C SER A 718 8.04 19.49 17.92
N THR A 719 6.73 19.36 18.10
CA THR A 719 6.05 20.02 19.20
C THR A 719 6.57 19.39 20.48
N GLN A 720 7.68 19.92 21.02
CA GLN A 720 7.90 19.88 22.45
C GLN A 720 6.84 20.76 23.09
N VAL A 721 5.66 20.20 23.26
CA VAL A 721 4.70 20.64 24.25
C VAL A 721 4.58 19.45 25.19
N GLU A 722 5.07 19.62 26.41
CA GLU A 722 4.68 18.82 27.57
C GLU A 722 3.18 19.03 27.81
N ASP A 723 2.34 18.46 26.97
CA ASP A 723 0.93 18.21 27.26
C ASP A 723 0.59 16.91 26.54
N ASP A 724 0.12 15.92 27.31
CA ASP A 724 -0.39 14.67 26.78
C ASP A 724 -1.32 14.95 25.58
N PRO A 725 -1.16 14.22 24.45
CA PRO A 725 -2.08 14.37 23.34
C PRO A 725 -3.50 14.08 23.84
N PRO A 726 -4.51 14.91 23.51
CA PRO A 726 -5.88 14.56 23.84
C PRO A 726 -6.18 13.22 23.19
N ALA A 727 -6.60 12.24 24.00
CA ALA A 727 -6.74 10.83 23.67
C ALA A 727 -7.63 10.49 22.45
N GLY A 728 -8.21 11.49 21.77
CA GLY A 728 -9.05 11.32 20.59
C GLY A 728 -8.32 11.33 19.23
N ALA A 729 -7.14 11.95 19.10
CA ALA A 729 -6.54 12.16 17.77
C ALA A 729 -5.88 10.91 17.16
N LEU A 730 -5.33 10.02 17.99
CA LEU A 730 -4.81 8.72 17.52
C LEU A 730 -5.91 7.68 17.34
N GLN A 731 -7.04 7.80 18.05
CA GLN A 731 -8.15 6.85 17.94
C GLN A 731 -8.86 6.92 16.59
N GLU A 732 -9.00 8.11 16.00
CA GLU A 732 -9.61 8.27 14.68
C GLU A 732 -8.73 7.75 13.54
N ALA A 733 -7.40 7.81 13.66
CA ALA A 733 -6.47 7.25 12.68
C ALA A 733 -6.42 5.71 12.72
N THR A 734 -6.50 5.11 13.91
CA THR A 734 -6.56 3.65 14.07
C THR A 734 -7.94 3.05 13.76
N ALA A 735 -9.02 3.82 13.92
CA ALA A 735 -10.37 3.36 13.57
C ALA A 735 -10.60 3.31 12.05
N ALA A 736 -9.90 4.14 11.27
CA ALA A 736 -9.97 4.14 9.81
C ALA A 736 -9.20 2.97 9.15
N THR A 737 -8.32 2.28 9.87
CA THR A 737 -7.60 1.09 9.38
C THR A 737 -8.30 -0.23 9.76
N ALA A 738 -9.34 -0.18 10.59
CA ALA A 738 -10.04 -1.35 11.14
C ALA A 738 -11.51 -1.48 10.72
N ALA A 739 -11.98 -0.70 9.72
CA ALA A 739 -13.31 -0.80 9.11
C ALA A 739 -13.20 -0.68 7.58
#